data_AF-A0AA44JSH6-F1
#
_entry.id   AF-A0AA44JSH6-F1
#
_cell.length_a   1.000
_cell.length_b   1.000
_cell.length_c   1.000
_cell.angle_alpha   90.00
_cell.angle_beta   90.00
_cell.angle_gamma   90.00
#
_symmetry.space_group_name_H-M   'P 1'
#
loop_
_entity.id
_entity.type
_entity.pdbx_description
1 polymer ?
#
loop_
_entity_poly.entity_id
_entity_poly.type
_entity_poly.pdbx_seq_one_letter_code
_entity_poly.pdbx_strand_id
1 'polypeptide(L)'
;MKQIKYSAIASALLLAGISTSYAAEPISLTSSGDDGNAASNTTDSDLTTRWSANGNDGSQWVQYDFGSDVPLSGVSIAFYKGDSRSTYFRIESSNDASSWSTEVDSVSSGDTADQEDFAFSETVTARYIRYVGFGNSSNTWNSVTEVDFTDGDENVVVDPDPVDPDPVEPDPVVPVDAAALASSDDGNVADNVIDSSLDTRWSANGSGEWVRLDLGSEQTLDNVQLAFYKGSSRQSIFSIEVSDDDSSWTTVLDETYSSGSSLALETFTFNAVNAQYIRYTGYGNTSNTWNSVTEFTVSESTDPGGVVCEEGSSLVDGVCVEDEEEVTPITCDDGYSLVGDECVEDEVVVIPPVTDPVDGQTYYTSADDLNEVLASAVGGDEIIITDSGEISIKDISFDSQVLIRAETVGGLKLENATIQNSNNITLQGFMFGPSNDVSTLVKIVNSTNIKVLRNYFDHLDVTEGQSSLVVTESSQFIEIGYNEFHDKNISVVDGAKNTGSYIKFQYDVDDTTGEELMTKDAHIHHNYFNNITPYLVDGTPAGDSDREAIVMGISSSQDIETNHIVEYNLFENCDGENEILTIKTSENTFRYNTFKNSMGSLSFRLGYNNSAYGNYFYGTGASDSVEDDNYQTGGIRIYGEGHSVYDNYMEGLSGTSWRLPLLIDNGDTSDSSNGDSHETPTNINVANNTIVDSTGGGIYIGREDSSYKNSPSNITVTGNVVIGSEGTLFGNDADDSSNTWSGNTAYNSGSATVNSGGILDTSELVELTSSPSVSKPTMLTESDVGINAN
;
A
#
# COMPACT_ATOMS: atom_id res chain seq x y z
N MET A 1 -40.42 -55.50 10.07
CA MET A 1 -39.45 -54.58 10.69
C MET A 1 -39.31 -53.42 9.71
N LYS A 2 -40.31 -52.54 9.58
CA LYS A 2 -40.61 -51.32 10.37
C LYS A 2 -39.43 -50.32 10.27
N GLN A 3 -39.32 -49.48 9.23
CA GLN A 3 -40.12 -48.28 8.87
C GLN A 3 -39.79 -47.13 9.85
N ILE A 4 -39.34 -45.93 9.46
CA ILE A 4 -40.17 -44.75 9.08
C ILE A 4 -39.26 -43.49 8.93
N LYS A 5 -39.48 -42.76 7.82
CA LYS A 5 -39.43 -41.29 7.56
C LYS A 5 -38.16 -40.46 7.83
N TYR A 6 -37.70 -39.78 6.78
CA TYR A 6 -37.81 -38.32 6.75
C TYR A 6 -38.63 -37.89 5.53
N SER A 7 -39.59 -37.02 5.80
CA SER A 7 -40.54 -36.39 4.88
C SER A 7 -40.01 -35.00 4.55
N ALA A 8 -40.16 -34.61 3.29
CA ALA A 8 -39.92 -33.27 2.77
C ALA A 8 -40.51 -32.16 3.65
N ILE A 9 -39.82 -31.02 3.72
CA ILE A 9 -40.20 -29.71 3.15
C ILE A 9 -38.88 -28.92 2.99
N ALA A 10 -38.49 -28.65 1.75
CA ALA A 10 -37.60 -27.54 1.40
C ALA A 10 -38.27 -26.85 0.20
N SER A 11 -38.90 -25.71 0.46
CA SER A 11 -39.24 -24.75 -0.56
C SER A 11 -37.99 -23.91 -0.81
N ALA A 12 -37.72 -23.68 -2.10
CA ALA A 12 -36.61 -22.98 -2.71
C ALA A 12 -35.99 -21.82 -1.92
N LEU A 13 -34.67 -21.88 -1.76
CA LEU A 13 -33.77 -20.74 -1.98
C LEU A 13 -32.61 -21.29 -2.83
N LEU A 14 -32.49 -20.81 -4.05
CA LEU A 14 -31.36 -21.13 -4.92
C LEU A 14 -30.21 -20.22 -4.45
N LEU A 15 -29.34 -20.72 -3.57
CA LEU A 15 -28.02 -20.10 -3.37
C LEU A 15 -27.14 -20.59 -4.52
N ALA A 16 -26.55 -19.65 -5.26
CA ALA A 16 -25.42 -19.94 -6.13
C ALA A 16 -24.28 -20.44 -5.23
N GLY A 17 -23.95 -21.73 -5.36
CA GLY A 17 -22.79 -22.30 -4.68
C GLY A 17 -21.54 -21.86 -5.42
N ILE A 18 -20.76 -20.98 -4.81
CA ILE A 18 -19.33 -20.89 -5.10
C ILE A 18 -18.74 -22.16 -4.49
N SER A 19 -18.23 -23.06 -5.33
CA SER A 19 -17.45 -24.20 -4.88
C SER A 19 -15.99 -23.74 -4.90
N THR A 20 -15.43 -23.42 -3.75
CA THR A 20 -13.98 -23.24 -3.57
C THR A 20 -13.29 -24.59 -3.81
N SER A 21 -12.21 -24.61 -4.60
CA SER A 21 -11.36 -25.79 -4.72
C SER A 21 -10.32 -25.79 -3.59
N TYR A 22 -10.44 -26.77 -2.69
CA TYR A 22 -9.44 -26.99 -1.65
C TYR A 22 -8.22 -27.69 -2.23
N ALA A 23 -7.03 -27.25 -1.79
CA ALA A 23 -5.74 -27.83 -2.14
C ALA A 23 -5.63 -29.28 -1.65
N ALA A 24 -4.51 -29.95 -1.98
CA ALA A 24 -4.23 -31.28 -1.45
C ALA A 24 -4.22 -31.28 0.09
N GLU A 25 -4.90 -32.25 0.72
CA GLU A 25 -4.94 -32.38 2.18
C GLU A 25 -3.55 -32.62 2.79
N PRO A 26 -3.21 -31.98 3.93
CA PRO A 26 -1.97 -32.27 4.66
C PRO A 26 -1.86 -33.76 5.02
N ILE A 27 -0.71 -34.38 4.72
CA ILE A 27 -0.49 -35.81 5.02
C ILE A 27 -0.06 -36.06 6.47
N SER A 28 0.40 -35.02 7.17
CA SER A 28 0.69 -35.10 8.60
C SER A 28 0.64 -33.73 9.28
N LEU A 29 0.25 -33.74 10.56
CA LEU A 29 0.18 -32.55 11.40
C LEU A 29 1.08 -32.70 12.63
N THR A 30 1.73 -31.61 13.03
CA THR A 30 2.46 -31.49 14.30
C THR A 30 2.12 -30.17 14.97
N SER A 31 2.27 -30.07 16.29
CA SER A 31 2.04 -28.81 17.02
C SER A 31 3.10 -28.59 18.09
N SER A 32 3.19 -27.35 18.57
CA SER A 32 4.02 -26.95 19.72
C SER A 32 3.64 -27.70 21.01
N GLY A 33 2.37 -28.07 21.14
CA GLY A 33 1.76 -28.79 22.26
C GLY A 33 0.23 -28.81 22.15
N ASP A 34 -0.43 -29.41 23.13
CA ASP A 34 -1.89 -29.39 23.28
C ASP A 34 -2.33 -29.66 24.74
N ASP A 35 -3.58 -29.32 25.07
CA ASP A 35 -4.20 -29.60 26.38
C ASP A 35 -5.11 -30.85 26.38
N GLY A 36 -4.88 -31.79 25.45
CA GLY A 36 -5.76 -32.92 25.14
C GLY A 36 -6.67 -32.68 23.93
N ASN A 37 -6.60 -31.49 23.34
CA ASN A 37 -7.25 -31.09 22.08
C ASN A 37 -6.16 -31.06 20.99
N ALA A 38 -5.97 -32.19 20.31
CA ALA A 38 -4.82 -32.44 19.43
C ALA A 38 -4.93 -31.68 18.08
N ALA A 39 -3.78 -31.49 17.42
CA ALA A 39 -3.70 -30.83 16.11
C ALA A 39 -4.57 -31.50 15.03
N SER A 40 -4.81 -32.82 15.13
CA SER A 40 -5.69 -33.53 14.19
C SER A 40 -7.12 -33.02 14.15
N ASN A 41 -7.54 -32.30 15.19
CA ASN A 41 -8.88 -31.74 15.29
C ASN A 41 -9.05 -30.44 14.49
N THR A 42 -8.05 -29.99 13.72
CA THR A 42 -8.17 -28.82 12.83
C THR A 42 -8.41 -29.21 11.38
N THR A 43 -8.52 -30.49 11.06
CA THR A 43 -8.70 -31.02 9.69
C THR A 43 -9.69 -32.20 9.70
N ASP A 44 -10.57 -32.26 10.72
CA ASP A 44 -11.50 -33.37 10.90
C ASP A 44 -12.94 -33.06 10.45
N SER A 45 -13.16 -31.86 9.87
CA SER A 45 -14.45 -31.37 9.39
C SER A 45 -15.52 -31.34 10.49
N ASP A 46 -15.12 -31.23 11.76
CA ASP A 46 -16.01 -31.15 12.91
C ASP A 46 -15.70 -29.88 13.73
N LEU A 47 -16.45 -28.81 13.44
CA LEU A 47 -16.34 -27.53 14.15
C LEU A 47 -16.62 -27.62 15.68
N THR A 48 -17.02 -28.78 16.21
CA THR A 48 -17.19 -29.00 17.65
C THR A 48 -15.92 -29.51 18.34
N THR A 49 -14.94 -30.01 17.58
CA THR A 49 -13.59 -30.34 18.01
C THR A 49 -12.64 -29.17 17.70
N ARG A 50 -11.49 -29.15 18.37
CA ARG A 50 -10.48 -28.09 18.18
C ARG A 50 -9.10 -28.59 18.53
N TRP A 51 -8.08 -27.89 18.06
CA TRP A 51 -6.77 -27.84 18.70
C TRP A 51 -6.74 -26.74 19.75
N SER A 52 -6.04 -26.92 20.88
CA SER A 52 -5.80 -25.80 21.80
C SER A 52 -4.51 -25.89 22.61
N ALA A 53 -3.84 -24.75 22.76
CA ALA A 53 -2.63 -24.57 23.56
C ALA A 53 -2.57 -23.16 24.18
N ASN A 54 -1.91 -23.02 25.33
CA ASN A 54 -1.83 -21.74 26.06
C ASN A 54 -0.48 -21.03 25.81
N GLY A 55 -0.53 -19.78 25.34
CA GLY A 55 0.61 -18.89 25.10
C GLY A 55 0.24 -17.79 24.10
N ASN A 56 0.74 -16.58 24.27
CA ASN A 56 0.41 -15.40 23.45
C ASN A 56 1.64 -14.69 22.85
N ASP A 57 2.78 -15.37 22.82
CA ASP A 57 4.09 -14.85 22.42
C ASP A 57 4.56 -15.47 21.08
N GLY A 58 3.65 -16.07 20.31
CA GLY A 58 3.98 -16.79 19.08
C GLY A 58 4.62 -18.15 19.30
N SER A 59 4.75 -18.62 20.56
CA SER A 59 5.34 -19.95 20.83
C SER A 59 4.41 -21.12 20.51
N GLN A 60 3.12 -20.86 20.27
CA GLN A 60 2.12 -21.89 20.02
C GLN A 60 1.78 -21.98 18.55
N TRP A 61 1.85 -23.18 17.97
CA TRP A 61 1.66 -23.37 16.53
C TRP A 61 1.13 -24.76 16.17
N VAL A 62 0.50 -24.84 15.00
CA VAL A 62 0.18 -26.09 14.29
C VAL A 62 0.84 -26.05 12.91
N GLN A 63 1.58 -27.10 12.57
CA GLN A 63 2.26 -27.25 11.29
C GLN A 63 1.64 -28.40 10.49
N TYR A 64 1.36 -28.11 9.23
CA TYR A 64 0.76 -28.97 8.23
C TYR A 64 1.84 -29.34 7.19
N ASP A 65 2.13 -30.63 7.00
CA ASP A 65 3.06 -31.13 5.96
C ASP A 65 2.25 -31.78 4.83
N PHE A 66 2.32 -31.21 3.63
CA PHE A 66 1.66 -31.70 2.42
C PHE A 66 2.41 -32.88 1.77
N GLY A 67 3.65 -33.16 2.21
CA GLY A 67 4.49 -34.25 1.71
C GLY A 67 5.28 -33.92 0.45
N SER A 68 4.87 -32.87 -0.26
CA SER A 68 5.55 -32.26 -1.41
C SER A 68 5.19 -30.77 -1.46
N ASP A 69 5.91 -30.00 -2.28
CA ASP A 69 5.55 -28.62 -2.55
C ASP A 69 4.21 -28.57 -3.31
N VAL A 70 3.27 -27.75 -2.83
CA VAL A 70 1.94 -27.53 -3.41
C VAL A 70 1.70 -26.03 -3.58
N PRO A 71 1.03 -25.59 -4.67
CA PRO A 71 0.61 -24.20 -4.83
C PRO A 71 -0.61 -23.93 -3.94
N LEU A 72 -0.54 -22.87 -3.14
CA LEU A 72 -1.60 -22.46 -2.22
C LEU A 72 -1.88 -20.97 -2.41
N SER A 73 -3.15 -20.57 -2.43
CA SER A 73 -3.59 -19.18 -2.57
C SER A 73 -4.23 -18.60 -1.31
N GLY A 74 -4.42 -19.41 -0.27
CA GLY A 74 -4.98 -18.95 0.99
C GLY A 74 -5.30 -20.08 1.95
N VAL A 75 -5.88 -19.71 3.09
CA VAL A 75 -6.40 -20.64 4.11
C VAL A 75 -7.77 -20.19 4.61
N SER A 76 -8.63 -21.16 4.94
CA SER A 76 -9.92 -20.92 5.58
C SER A 76 -9.89 -21.45 6.99
N ILE A 77 -10.04 -20.61 8.01
CA ILE A 77 -9.84 -20.97 9.42
C ILE A 77 -11.10 -20.71 10.23
N ALA A 78 -11.58 -21.71 10.95
CA ALA A 78 -12.60 -21.53 11.98
C ALA A 78 -11.93 -21.46 13.36
N PHE A 79 -12.34 -20.47 14.15
CA PHE A 79 -11.79 -20.23 15.48
C PHE A 79 -12.78 -20.67 16.57
N TYR A 80 -12.27 -21.27 17.65
CA TYR A 80 -13.13 -21.65 18.77
C TYR A 80 -13.68 -20.41 19.47
N LYS A 81 -15.01 -20.27 19.45
CA LYS A 81 -15.72 -19.06 19.88
C LYS A 81 -15.34 -17.83 19.05
N GLY A 82 -15.07 -18.03 17.76
CA GLY A 82 -14.80 -16.97 16.81
C GLY A 82 -15.94 -15.94 16.76
N ASP A 83 -17.17 -16.29 17.12
CA ASP A 83 -18.35 -15.41 17.24
C ASP A 83 -18.41 -14.55 18.52
N SER A 84 -17.37 -14.62 19.35
CA SER A 84 -17.28 -13.84 20.59
C SER A 84 -15.86 -13.43 20.97
N ARG A 85 -14.87 -13.80 20.16
CA ARG A 85 -13.44 -13.57 20.39
C ARG A 85 -12.69 -13.47 19.08
N SER A 86 -11.97 -12.37 18.91
CA SER A 86 -10.93 -12.23 17.90
C SER A 86 -9.67 -12.99 18.33
N THR A 87 -9.04 -13.71 17.40
CA THR A 87 -7.80 -14.47 17.60
C THR A 87 -6.67 -13.79 16.86
N TYR A 88 -5.51 -13.63 17.51
CA TYR A 88 -4.32 -13.02 16.90
C TYR A 88 -3.43 -14.13 16.37
N PHE A 89 -3.13 -14.16 15.07
CA PHE A 89 -2.42 -15.27 14.46
C PHE A 89 -1.63 -14.89 13.22
N ARG A 90 -0.74 -15.79 12.83
CA ARG A 90 0.01 -15.73 11.59
C ARG A 90 -0.05 -17.06 10.85
N ILE A 91 -0.03 -17.03 9.54
CA ILE A 91 0.18 -18.17 8.65
C ILE A 91 1.55 -18.01 8.01
N GLU A 92 2.39 -19.02 8.17
CA GLU A 92 3.73 -19.05 7.61
C GLU A 92 3.87 -20.22 6.63
N SER A 93 4.59 -20.01 5.53
CA SER A 93 4.93 -21.02 4.54
C SER A 93 6.40 -21.42 4.60
N SER A 94 6.72 -22.65 4.19
CA SER A 94 8.08 -23.15 4.09
C SER A 94 8.20 -24.36 3.15
N ASN A 95 9.33 -24.50 2.46
CA ASN A 95 9.67 -25.73 1.72
C ASN A 95 10.52 -26.72 2.55
N ASP A 96 11.14 -26.27 3.65
CA ASP A 96 12.15 -27.05 4.39
C ASP A 96 11.88 -27.19 5.91
N ALA A 97 10.79 -26.59 6.39
CA ALA A 97 10.37 -26.52 7.79
C ALA A 97 11.36 -25.81 8.75
N SER A 98 12.35 -25.09 8.21
CA SER A 98 13.36 -24.36 8.97
C SER A 98 13.42 -22.87 8.64
N SER A 99 13.25 -22.52 7.37
CA SER A 99 13.08 -21.14 6.89
C SER A 99 11.61 -20.89 6.62
N TRP A 100 11.05 -19.86 7.23
CA TRP A 100 9.62 -19.55 7.21
C TRP A 100 9.40 -18.17 6.64
N SER A 101 8.43 -18.05 5.73
CA SER A 101 7.91 -16.79 5.19
C SER A 101 6.52 -16.55 5.75
N THR A 102 6.18 -15.30 6.06
CA THR A 102 4.85 -14.94 6.55
C THR A 102 3.92 -14.66 5.38
N GLU A 103 2.80 -15.39 5.30
CA GLU A 103 1.79 -15.22 4.23
C GLU A 103 0.56 -14.43 4.69
N VAL A 104 0.21 -14.58 5.98
CA VAL A 104 -0.88 -13.84 6.63
C VAL A 104 -0.42 -13.49 8.03
N ASP A 105 -0.54 -12.24 8.46
CA ASP A 105 -0.37 -11.82 9.86
C ASP A 105 -1.59 -10.98 10.23
N SER A 106 -2.56 -11.61 10.91
CA SER A 106 -3.93 -11.10 10.95
C SER A 106 -4.62 -11.37 12.28
N VAL A 107 -5.80 -10.80 12.41
CA VAL A 107 -6.71 -10.95 13.55
C VAL A 107 -8.04 -11.45 13.01
N SER A 108 -8.56 -12.55 13.58
CA SER A 108 -9.89 -13.05 13.19
C SER A 108 -10.98 -12.04 13.59
N SER A 109 -12.07 -11.97 12.82
CA SER A 109 -13.13 -10.95 12.99
C SER A 109 -13.64 -10.87 14.44
N GLY A 110 -13.92 -12.02 15.04
CA GLY A 110 -14.65 -12.06 16.30
C GLY A 110 -16.18 -12.15 16.13
N ASP A 111 -16.65 -12.30 14.88
CA ASP A 111 -18.06 -12.23 14.51
C ASP A 111 -18.68 -13.56 14.09
N THR A 112 -17.87 -14.58 13.77
CA THR A 112 -18.37 -15.89 13.30
C THR A 112 -17.61 -17.07 13.90
N ALA A 113 -18.33 -18.17 14.13
CA ALA A 113 -17.73 -19.47 14.47
C ALA A 113 -17.55 -20.37 13.24
N ASP A 114 -18.02 -19.92 12.07
CA ASP A 114 -17.75 -20.56 10.78
C ASP A 114 -16.31 -20.21 10.31
N GLN A 115 -15.84 -20.82 9.22
CA GLN A 115 -14.52 -20.51 8.68
C GLN A 115 -14.47 -19.11 8.08
N GLU A 116 -13.37 -18.42 8.35
CA GLU A 116 -13.00 -17.14 7.76
C GLU A 116 -11.89 -17.38 6.73
N ASP A 117 -12.00 -16.75 5.57
CA ASP A 117 -11.03 -16.89 4.48
C ASP A 117 -9.91 -15.86 4.61
N PHE A 118 -8.66 -16.32 4.51
CA PHE A 118 -7.46 -15.50 4.53
C PHE A 118 -6.65 -15.81 3.27
N ALA A 119 -6.79 -14.95 2.27
CA ALA A 119 -6.03 -15.05 1.02
C ALA A 119 -4.56 -14.71 1.25
N PHE A 120 -3.68 -15.37 0.50
CA PHE A 120 -2.29 -14.98 0.36
C PHE A 120 -2.19 -13.88 -0.70
N SER A 121 -1.23 -12.95 -0.54
CA SER A 121 -1.03 -11.85 -1.50
C SER A 121 -0.65 -12.34 -2.90
N GLU A 122 -0.08 -13.54 -2.98
CA GLU A 122 0.19 -14.27 -4.22
C GLU A 122 0.12 -15.78 -3.96
N THR A 123 0.03 -16.59 -5.01
CA THR A 123 0.09 -18.05 -4.87
C THR A 123 1.48 -18.47 -4.41
N VAL A 124 1.58 -19.11 -3.24
CA VAL A 124 2.84 -19.62 -2.70
C VAL A 124 2.98 -21.12 -2.92
N THR A 125 4.17 -21.53 -3.36
CA THR A 125 4.52 -22.94 -3.49
C THR A 125 5.23 -23.41 -2.22
N ALA A 126 4.51 -24.13 -1.36
CA ALA A 126 5.02 -24.55 -0.05
C ALA A 126 4.78 -26.03 0.21
N ARG A 127 5.70 -26.69 0.94
CA ARG A 127 5.47 -28.04 1.46
C ARG A 127 4.89 -28.03 2.87
N TYR A 128 5.17 -26.97 3.62
CA TYR A 128 4.74 -26.80 4.99
C TYR A 128 3.98 -25.49 5.12
N ILE A 129 2.83 -25.54 5.78
CA ILE A 129 2.15 -24.36 6.31
C ILE A 129 2.15 -24.45 7.83
N ARG A 130 2.31 -23.32 8.50
CA ARG A 130 2.24 -23.22 9.96
C ARG A 130 1.26 -22.12 10.37
N TYR A 131 0.26 -22.50 11.15
CA TYR A 131 -0.49 -21.58 11.99
C TYR A 131 0.33 -21.24 13.22
N VAL A 132 0.55 -19.95 13.51
CA VAL A 132 1.22 -19.44 14.70
C VAL A 132 0.26 -18.55 15.47
N GLY A 133 0.02 -18.85 16.75
CA GLY A 133 -0.97 -18.17 17.56
C GLY A 133 -0.39 -17.24 18.64
N PHE A 134 -1.02 -16.08 18.80
CA PHE A 134 -0.69 -15.03 19.76
C PHE A 134 -1.81 -14.77 20.78
N GLY A 135 -2.66 -15.77 21.02
CA GLY A 135 -3.77 -15.69 21.96
C GLY A 135 -5.05 -15.12 21.34
N ASN A 136 -5.96 -14.61 22.17
CA ASN A 136 -7.23 -14.03 21.74
C ASN A 136 -7.61 -12.81 22.59
N SER A 137 -8.63 -12.08 22.17
CA SER A 137 -9.13 -10.87 22.84
C SER A 137 -9.59 -11.09 24.30
N SER A 138 -9.80 -12.33 24.73
CA SER A 138 -10.21 -12.64 26.10
C SER A 138 -9.10 -13.21 26.99
N ASN A 139 -8.07 -13.85 26.44
CA ASN A 139 -7.01 -14.54 27.20
C ASN A 139 -5.88 -15.05 26.28
N THR A 140 -4.87 -15.67 26.87
CA THR A 140 -3.66 -16.14 26.18
C THR A 140 -3.79 -17.49 25.46
N TRP A 141 -4.99 -18.05 25.30
CA TRP A 141 -5.14 -19.36 24.65
C TRP A 141 -5.30 -19.25 23.14
N ASN A 142 -4.69 -20.17 22.40
CA ASN A 142 -4.95 -20.39 20.98
C ASN A 142 -5.88 -21.57 20.83
N SER A 143 -6.90 -21.44 20.00
CA SER A 143 -7.91 -22.49 19.83
C SER A 143 -8.53 -22.43 18.43
N VAL A 144 -8.17 -23.39 17.59
CA VAL A 144 -8.57 -23.47 16.18
C VAL A 144 -9.44 -24.71 15.99
N THR A 145 -10.61 -24.56 15.38
CA THR A 145 -11.57 -25.66 15.17
C THR A 145 -11.43 -26.30 13.80
N GLU A 146 -11.08 -25.56 12.76
CA GLU A 146 -10.87 -26.10 11.41
C GLU A 146 -9.91 -25.23 10.62
N VAL A 147 -9.12 -25.83 9.73
CA VAL A 147 -8.27 -25.17 8.76
C VAL A 147 -8.34 -25.94 7.45
N ASP A 148 -8.81 -25.24 6.41
CA ASP A 148 -8.71 -25.71 5.03
C ASP A 148 -7.75 -24.83 4.24
N PHE A 149 -7.25 -25.35 3.12
CA PHE A 149 -6.26 -24.69 2.27
C PHE A 149 -6.83 -24.47 0.88
N THR A 150 -6.69 -23.28 0.32
CA THR A 150 -7.18 -22.95 -1.02
C THR A 150 -6.14 -23.31 -2.06
N ASP A 151 -6.54 -24.03 -3.10
CA ASP A 151 -5.65 -24.39 -4.21
C ASP A 151 -5.20 -23.12 -4.96
N GLY A 152 -3.91 -23.04 -5.26
CA GLY A 152 -3.32 -21.95 -6.03
C GLY A 152 -3.37 -22.17 -7.54
N ASP A 153 -3.76 -23.36 -8.01
CA ASP A 153 -3.96 -23.64 -9.44
C ASP A 153 -5.36 -23.17 -9.89
N GLU A 154 -5.44 -22.20 -10.82
CA GLU A 154 -6.70 -21.72 -11.43
C GLU A 154 -7.35 -22.75 -12.40
N ASN A 155 -7.59 -23.98 -11.95
CA ASN A 155 -8.33 -24.98 -12.75
C ASN A 155 -9.46 -25.62 -11.93
N VAL A 156 -10.51 -24.85 -11.63
CA VAL A 156 -11.81 -25.45 -11.29
C VAL A 156 -12.49 -25.89 -12.57
N VAL A 157 -12.37 -27.18 -12.86
CA VAL A 157 -13.17 -27.86 -13.90
C VAL A 157 -14.62 -27.96 -13.44
N VAL A 158 -15.53 -27.21 -14.06
CA VAL A 158 -16.97 -27.53 -14.04
C VAL A 158 -17.46 -27.68 -15.48
N ASP A 159 -17.77 -28.94 -15.84
CA ASP A 159 -18.35 -29.36 -17.12
C ASP A 159 -19.74 -28.71 -17.33
N PRO A 160 -19.99 -28.03 -18.46
CA PRO A 160 -21.18 -27.22 -18.71
C PRO A 160 -22.31 -27.99 -19.40
N ASP A 161 -23.55 -27.48 -19.31
CA ASP A 161 -24.47 -27.36 -20.45
C ASP A 161 -25.86 -26.81 -20.06
N PRO A 162 -26.64 -26.18 -20.97
CA PRO A 162 -26.24 -25.18 -21.97
C PRO A 162 -27.23 -23.99 -22.08
N VAL A 163 -26.88 -23.05 -22.98
CA VAL A 163 -27.70 -22.10 -23.78
C VAL A 163 -27.73 -20.62 -23.33
N ASP A 164 -26.68 -19.88 -23.73
CA ASP A 164 -26.64 -18.76 -24.72
C ASP A 164 -27.97 -18.00 -25.06
N PRO A 165 -28.04 -16.65 -25.21
CA PRO A 165 -27.14 -15.83 -26.05
C PRO A 165 -26.49 -14.60 -25.41
N ASP A 166 -25.19 -14.44 -25.71
CA ASP A 166 -24.33 -13.24 -25.87
C ASP A 166 -24.74 -11.87 -25.30
N PRO A 167 -23.73 -11.14 -24.79
CA PRO A 167 -23.41 -9.82 -25.33
C PRO A 167 -21.95 -9.72 -25.84
N VAL A 168 -21.82 -8.95 -26.91
CA VAL A 168 -20.63 -8.65 -27.73
C VAL A 168 -19.46 -8.09 -26.91
N GLU A 169 -18.26 -8.67 -27.06
CA GLU A 169 -16.97 -8.04 -26.70
C GLU A 169 -16.37 -7.29 -27.92
N PRO A 170 -15.57 -6.22 -27.69
CA PRO A 170 -14.91 -5.49 -28.77
C PRO A 170 -13.71 -6.29 -29.33
N ASP A 171 -13.61 -6.37 -30.66
CA ASP A 171 -12.56 -7.11 -31.37
C ASP A 171 -11.14 -6.49 -31.16
N PRO A 172 -10.10 -7.31 -30.93
CA PRO A 172 -8.70 -6.88 -31.06
C PRO A 172 -8.34 -6.67 -32.54
N VAL A 173 -7.77 -5.50 -32.87
CA VAL A 173 -7.42 -5.11 -34.25
C VAL A 173 -5.94 -5.37 -34.51
N VAL A 174 -5.62 -6.33 -35.38
CA VAL A 174 -4.33 -6.34 -36.10
C VAL A 174 -4.41 -5.22 -37.16
N PRO A 175 -3.39 -4.35 -37.31
CA PRO A 175 -3.36 -3.40 -38.42
C PRO A 175 -3.57 -4.13 -39.74
N VAL A 176 -4.53 -3.67 -40.55
CA VAL A 176 -5.08 -4.37 -41.74
C VAL A 176 -4.02 -4.71 -42.82
N ASP A 177 -2.79 -4.20 -42.68
CA ASP A 177 -1.68 -4.36 -43.62
C ASP A 177 -0.41 -5.02 -43.03
N ALA A 178 -0.46 -5.58 -41.80
CA ALA A 178 0.72 -6.20 -41.20
C ALA A 178 1.21 -7.44 -41.97
N ALA A 179 2.50 -7.54 -42.28
CA ALA A 179 3.11 -8.69 -42.96
C ALA A 179 4.11 -9.43 -42.05
N ALA A 180 3.99 -10.76 -41.96
CA ALA A 180 4.86 -11.58 -41.13
C ALA A 180 6.05 -12.15 -41.93
N LEU A 181 7.23 -12.18 -41.31
CA LEU A 181 8.43 -12.86 -41.83
C LEU A 181 9.14 -13.61 -40.70
N ALA A 182 9.74 -14.76 -40.98
CA ALA A 182 10.47 -15.54 -39.99
C ALA A 182 11.87 -15.96 -40.45
N SER A 183 12.71 -16.32 -39.49
CA SER A 183 14.06 -16.86 -39.72
C SER A 183 14.04 -18.18 -40.50
N SER A 184 13.14 -19.09 -40.11
CA SER A 184 12.90 -20.40 -40.69
C SER A 184 11.51 -20.94 -40.31
N ASP A 185 11.10 -22.05 -40.90
CA ASP A 185 9.87 -22.76 -40.53
C ASP A 185 9.96 -24.28 -40.77
N ASP A 186 9.10 -25.06 -40.12
CA ASP A 186 8.95 -26.52 -40.33
C ASP A 186 7.76 -26.90 -41.24
N GLY A 187 7.24 -25.93 -42.02
CA GLY A 187 5.96 -26.00 -42.72
C GLY A 187 4.82 -25.28 -41.99
N ASN A 188 5.06 -24.82 -40.75
CA ASN A 188 4.21 -23.90 -40.00
C ASN A 188 4.79 -22.47 -40.17
N VAL A 189 4.28 -21.75 -41.17
CA VAL A 189 4.87 -20.51 -41.72
C VAL A 189 4.59 -19.27 -40.89
N ALA A 190 5.31 -18.16 -41.16
CA ALA A 190 5.18 -16.89 -40.46
C ALA A 190 3.76 -16.31 -40.48
N ASP A 191 3.05 -16.41 -41.62
CA ASP A 191 1.69 -15.87 -41.77
C ASP A 191 0.67 -16.45 -40.77
N ASN A 192 0.97 -17.61 -40.18
CA ASN A 192 0.11 -18.26 -39.21
C ASN A 192 0.10 -17.57 -37.83
N VAL A 193 0.91 -16.52 -37.59
CA VAL A 193 0.85 -15.75 -36.33
C VAL A 193 -0.04 -14.51 -36.42
N ILE A 194 -0.59 -14.22 -37.60
CA ILE A 194 -1.44 -13.05 -37.88
C ILE A 194 -2.74 -13.44 -38.60
N ASP A 195 -3.09 -14.73 -38.58
CA ASP A 195 -4.30 -15.25 -39.24
C ASP A 195 -5.51 -15.29 -38.31
N SER A 196 -5.36 -14.76 -37.08
CA SER A 196 -6.38 -14.74 -36.03
C SER A 196 -6.87 -16.15 -35.66
N SER A 197 -6.00 -17.16 -35.80
CA SER A 197 -6.31 -18.55 -35.52
C SER A 197 -5.32 -19.16 -34.54
N LEU A 198 -5.77 -19.39 -33.30
CA LEU A 198 -4.97 -20.12 -32.30
C LEU A 198 -4.72 -21.61 -32.66
N ASP A 199 -5.34 -22.12 -33.73
CA ASP A 199 -5.18 -23.49 -34.23
C ASP A 199 -3.99 -23.67 -35.17
N THR A 200 -3.55 -22.58 -35.81
CA THR A 200 -2.34 -22.54 -36.64
C THR A 200 -1.20 -21.95 -35.82
N ARG A 201 0.04 -22.06 -36.32
CA ARG A 201 1.21 -21.51 -35.64
C ARG A 201 2.33 -21.24 -36.61
N TRP A 202 3.26 -20.38 -36.25
CA TRP A 202 4.63 -20.43 -36.74
C TRP A 202 5.46 -21.40 -35.90
N SER A 203 6.44 -22.10 -36.49
CA SER A 203 7.37 -22.94 -35.70
C SER A 203 8.75 -23.10 -36.30
N ALA A 204 9.78 -22.92 -35.47
CA ALA A 204 11.18 -23.12 -35.81
C ALA A 204 11.95 -23.80 -34.66
N ASN A 205 13.00 -24.56 -34.99
CA ASN A 205 13.80 -25.28 -33.99
C ASN A 205 15.20 -24.67 -33.84
N GLY A 206 15.52 -24.18 -32.66
CA GLY A 206 16.81 -23.56 -32.37
C GLY A 206 16.66 -22.40 -31.38
N SER A 207 17.77 -22.00 -30.78
CA SER A 207 17.82 -20.77 -29.97
C SER A 207 18.15 -19.59 -30.88
N GLY A 208 17.43 -18.48 -30.73
CA GLY A 208 17.55 -17.30 -31.58
C GLY A 208 16.74 -17.37 -32.88
N GLU A 209 15.79 -18.30 -32.99
CA GLU A 209 14.83 -18.29 -34.12
C GLU A 209 13.78 -17.21 -33.88
N TRP A 210 13.35 -16.54 -34.95
CA TRP A 210 12.51 -15.36 -34.82
C TRP A 210 11.38 -15.29 -35.83
N VAL A 211 10.31 -14.59 -35.45
CA VAL A 211 9.21 -14.15 -36.31
C VAL A 211 8.97 -12.66 -36.07
N ARG A 212 8.84 -11.88 -37.14
CA ARG A 212 8.68 -10.44 -37.11
C ARG A 212 7.43 -10.00 -37.87
N LEU A 213 6.84 -8.90 -37.44
CA LEU A 213 5.78 -8.18 -38.12
C LEU A 213 6.35 -6.90 -38.75
N ASP A 214 5.93 -6.60 -39.98
CA ASP A 214 6.04 -5.27 -40.61
C ASP A 214 4.69 -4.60 -40.50
N LEU A 215 4.59 -3.52 -39.73
CA LEU A 215 3.34 -2.80 -39.47
C LEU A 215 2.94 -1.86 -40.63
N GLY A 216 3.75 -1.78 -41.69
CA GLY A 216 3.50 -0.96 -42.88
C GLY A 216 3.84 0.53 -42.73
N SER A 217 3.84 1.05 -41.50
CA SER A 217 4.31 2.38 -41.11
C SER A 217 4.82 2.38 -39.67
N GLU A 218 5.53 3.43 -39.27
CA GLU A 218 5.91 3.65 -37.86
C GLU A 218 4.65 3.77 -37.00
N GLN A 219 4.64 3.07 -35.87
CA GLN A 219 3.57 3.05 -34.86
C GLN A 219 4.19 3.19 -33.46
N THR A 220 3.46 3.77 -32.51
CA THR A 220 3.86 3.78 -31.09
C THR A 220 3.35 2.51 -30.42
N LEU A 221 4.28 1.73 -29.86
CA LEU A 221 4.02 0.41 -29.26
C LEU A 221 4.45 0.42 -27.79
N ASP A 222 3.60 -0.06 -26.89
CA ASP A 222 3.88 -0.25 -25.46
C ASP A 222 3.56 -1.69 -24.98
N ASN A 223 3.04 -2.54 -25.87
CA ASN A 223 2.75 -3.94 -25.58
C ASN A 223 2.77 -4.82 -26.83
N VAL A 224 2.90 -6.12 -26.61
CA VAL A 224 2.57 -7.18 -27.57
C VAL A 224 1.63 -8.17 -26.91
N GLN A 225 0.77 -8.82 -27.70
CA GLN A 225 0.04 -10.00 -27.24
C GLN A 225 0.49 -11.23 -28.02
N LEU A 226 0.80 -12.29 -27.30
CA LEU A 226 1.34 -13.53 -27.86
C LEU A 226 0.56 -14.72 -27.35
N ALA A 227 0.24 -15.66 -28.24
CA ALA A 227 -0.25 -16.98 -27.87
C ALA A 227 0.77 -18.05 -28.28
N PHE A 228 0.88 -19.10 -27.47
CA PHE A 228 1.93 -20.11 -27.63
C PHE A 228 1.35 -21.50 -27.86
N TYR A 229 1.96 -22.25 -28.79
CA TYR A 229 1.57 -23.64 -29.01
C TYR A 229 1.93 -24.48 -27.79
N LYS A 230 0.91 -25.10 -27.19
CA LYS A 230 1.02 -25.81 -25.90
C LYS A 230 1.42 -24.89 -24.75
N GLY A 231 1.09 -23.60 -24.84
CA GLY A 231 1.32 -22.60 -23.80
C GLY A 231 0.83 -23.06 -22.42
N SER A 232 -0.30 -23.77 -22.33
CA SER A 232 -0.80 -24.34 -21.06
C SER A 232 -0.06 -25.57 -20.52
N SER A 233 1.07 -25.94 -21.14
CA SER A 233 1.92 -27.05 -20.67
C SER A 233 3.42 -26.79 -20.89
N ARG A 234 3.78 -25.62 -21.42
CA ARG A 234 5.16 -25.23 -21.78
C ARG A 234 5.30 -23.73 -21.60
N GLN A 235 6.35 -23.31 -20.90
CA GLN A 235 6.77 -21.91 -20.90
C GLN A 235 7.75 -21.72 -22.05
N SER A 236 7.46 -20.76 -22.92
CA SER A 236 8.35 -20.30 -23.98
C SER A 236 9.29 -19.24 -23.42
N ILE A 237 10.55 -19.24 -23.84
CA ILE A 237 11.57 -18.27 -23.42
C ILE A 237 11.89 -17.39 -24.62
N PHE A 238 11.79 -16.07 -24.50
CA PHE A 238 11.92 -15.17 -25.66
C PHE A 238 12.31 -13.73 -25.32
N SER A 239 12.79 -12.99 -26.31
CA SER A 239 12.92 -11.52 -26.27
C SER A 239 11.96 -10.88 -27.28
N ILE A 240 11.59 -9.63 -27.04
CA ILE A 240 10.90 -8.75 -28.00
C ILE A 240 11.84 -7.63 -28.40
N GLU A 241 11.98 -7.43 -29.70
CA GLU A 241 12.85 -6.43 -30.30
C GLU A 241 12.08 -5.59 -31.32
N VAL A 242 12.38 -4.30 -31.39
CA VAL A 242 11.76 -3.35 -32.33
C VAL A 242 12.79 -2.71 -33.27
N SER A 243 12.35 -2.24 -34.43
CA SER A 243 13.19 -1.60 -35.45
C SER A 243 12.41 -0.64 -36.34
N ASP A 244 13.07 0.43 -36.81
CA ASP A 244 12.55 1.34 -37.84
C ASP A 244 12.98 0.93 -39.27
N ASP A 245 14.06 0.16 -39.40
CA ASP A 245 14.76 -0.05 -40.68
C ASP A 245 14.95 -1.54 -41.06
N ASP A 246 14.42 -2.46 -40.25
CA ASP A 246 14.54 -3.92 -40.39
C ASP A 246 16.00 -4.45 -40.34
N SER A 247 16.93 -3.64 -39.85
CA SER A 247 18.36 -3.97 -39.81
C SER A 247 19.04 -3.68 -38.47
N SER A 248 18.60 -2.63 -37.78
CA SER A 248 19.05 -2.19 -36.47
C SER A 248 17.93 -2.46 -35.47
N TRP A 249 18.19 -3.31 -34.47
CA TRP A 249 17.17 -3.80 -33.54
C TRP A 249 17.47 -3.34 -32.10
N THR A 250 16.43 -2.91 -31.40
CA THR A 250 16.45 -2.53 -29.99
C THR A 250 15.62 -3.52 -29.19
N THR A 251 16.20 -4.16 -28.18
CA THR A 251 15.47 -5.07 -27.28
C THR A 251 14.60 -4.26 -26.31
N VAL A 252 13.29 -4.55 -26.27
CA VAL A 252 12.31 -3.92 -25.37
C VAL A 252 11.84 -4.87 -24.27
N LEU A 253 11.92 -6.18 -24.51
CA LEU A 253 11.82 -7.23 -23.50
C LEU A 253 12.95 -8.22 -23.73
N ASP A 254 13.72 -8.52 -22.68
CA ASP A 254 14.88 -9.41 -22.79
C ASP A 254 14.69 -10.71 -21.99
N GLU A 255 14.85 -11.86 -22.65
CA GLU A 255 14.78 -13.21 -22.08
C GLU A 255 13.62 -13.44 -21.09
N THR A 256 12.42 -13.00 -21.47
CA THR A 256 11.17 -13.20 -20.71
C THR A 256 10.54 -14.59 -20.93
N TYR A 257 9.52 -14.91 -20.13
CA TYR A 257 8.84 -16.20 -20.11
C TYR A 257 7.34 -16.04 -20.36
N SER A 258 6.75 -16.94 -21.16
CA SER A 258 5.28 -17.08 -21.19
C SER A 258 4.78 -17.75 -19.91
N SER A 259 3.49 -17.56 -19.59
CA SER A 259 2.84 -18.07 -18.38
C SER A 259 3.07 -19.57 -18.16
N GLY A 260 2.93 -20.38 -19.22
CA GLY A 260 2.93 -21.83 -19.10
C GLY A 260 1.57 -22.43 -18.75
N SER A 261 0.53 -21.59 -18.63
CA SER A 261 -0.81 -21.96 -18.16
C SER A 261 -1.92 -21.69 -19.17
N SER A 262 -1.68 -20.86 -20.20
CA SER A 262 -2.71 -20.47 -21.17
C SER A 262 -2.42 -20.90 -22.62
N LEU A 263 -3.48 -21.12 -23.41
CA LEU A 263 -3.42 -21.16 -24.88
C LEU A 263 -3.97 -19.87 -25.52
N ALA A 264 -4.53 -18.97 -24.71
CA ALA A 264 -5.03 -17.68 -25.15
C ALA A 264 -3.88 -16.69 -25.34
N LEU A 265 -4.20 -15.51 -25.87
CA LEU A 265 -3.26 -14.38 -25.94
C LEU A 265 -2.86 -13.96 -24.51
N GLU A 266 -1.56 -13.80 -24.32
CA GLU A 266 -0.95 -13.21 -23.12
C GLU A 266 -0.38 -11.85 -23.50
N THR A 267 -0.62 -10.82 -22.67
CA THR A 267 -0.11 -9.46 -22.91
C THR A 267 1.23 -9.26 -22.23
N PHE A 268 2.21 -8.73 -22.96
CA PHE A 268 3.54 -8.38 -22.47
C PHE A 268 3.79 -6.90 -22.72
N THR A 269 3.96 -6.10 -21.67
CA THR A 269 4.12 -4.64 -21.73
C THR A 269 5.59 -4.22 -21.67
N PHE A 270 5.92 -3.08 -22.28
CA PHE A 270 7.23 -2.44 -22.27
C PHE A 270 7.08 -0.92 -22.46
N ASN A 271 8.14 -0.14 -22.20
CA ASN A 271 8.10 1.32 -22.39
C ASN A 271 7.74 1.68 -23.83
N ALA A 272 6.85 2.66 -24.01
CA ALA A 272 6.39 3.12 -25.31
C ALA A 272 7.56 3.46 -26.24
N VAL A 273 7.51 2.92 -27.46
CA VAL A 273 8.57 3.10 -28.48
C VAL A 273 7.95 3.19 -29.87
N ASN A 274 8.45 4.13 -30.68
CA ASN A 274 8.09 4.19 -32.09
C ASN A 274 8.87 3.12 -32.87
N ALA A 275 8.16 2.32 -33.66
CA ALA A 275 8.77 1.33 -34.53
C ALA A 275 7.86 0.97 -35.71
N GLN A 276 8.45 0.60 -36.85
CA GLN A 276 7.71 -0.02 -37.96
C GLN A 276 7.72 -1.55 -37.86
N TYR A 277 8.77 -2.13 -37.27
CA TYR A 277 8.97 -3.57 -37.19
C TYR A 277 9.07 -4.01 -35.74
N ILE A 278 8.44 -5.14 -35.43
CA ILE A 278 8.55 -5.79 -34.13
C ILE A 278 8.81 -7.28 -34.31
N ARG A 279 9.65 -7.87 -33.45
CA ARG A 279 10.15 -9.23 -33.60
C ARG A 279 10.12 -9.98 -32.28
N TYR A 280 9.54 -11.17 -32.33
CA TYR A 280 9.72 -12.22 -31.35
C TYR A 280 11.00 -13.00 -31.66
N THR A 281 11.90 -13.13 -30.69
CA THR A 281 13.11 -13.97 -30.79
C THR A 281 13.08 -15.03 -29.69
N GLY A 282 12.87 -16.29 -30.07
CA GLY A 282 12.68 -17.40 -29.14
C GLY A 282 13.95 -18.21 -28.86
N TYR A 283 14.09 -18.65 -27.61
CA TYR A 283 15.22 -19.43 -27.10
C TYR A 283 14.86 -20.88 -26.74
N GLY A 284 13.66 -21.33 -27.13
CA GLY A 284 13.09 -22.63 -26.82
C GLY A 284 11.97 -22.56 -25.79
N ASN A 285 11.67 -23.70 -25.18
CA ASN A 285 10.65 -23.84 -24.14
C ASN A 285 11.10 -24.85 -23.07
N THR A 286 10.36 -24.93 -21.97
CA THR A 286 10.65 -25.84 -20.84
C THR A 286 10.72 -27.33 -21.20
N SER A 287 10.21 -27.73 -22.37
CA SER A 287 10.28 -29.12 -22.84
C SER A 287 11.38 -29.40 -23.88
N ASN A 288 11.77 -28.42 -24.71
CA ASN A 288 12.70 -28.61 -25.84
C ASN A 288 13.08 -27.26 -26.50
N THR A 289 13.92 -27.30 -27.53
CA THR A 289 14.46 -26.13 -28.25
C THR A 289 13.56 -25.54 -29.33
N TRP A 290 12.28 -25.93 -29.40
CA TRP A 290 11.36 -25.41 -30.41
C TRP A 290 10.71 -24.11 -29.96
N ASN A 291 10.59 -23.15 -30.88
CA ASN A 291 9.80 -21.95 -30.73
C ASN A 291 8.52 -22.12 -31.54
N SER A 292 7.37 -21.81 -30.95
CA SER A 292 6.08 -22.07 -31.56
C SER A 292 5.03 -21.07 -31.09
N VAL A 293 4.79 -20.04 -31.89
CA VAL A 293 3.85 -18.94 -31.61
C VAL A 293 2.60 -19.17 -32.46
N THR A 294 1.42 -19.19 -31.82
CA THR A 294 0.13 -19.38 -32.50
C THR A 294 -0.47 -18.05 -32.94
N GLU A 295 -0.27 -16.98 -32.18
CA GLU A 295 -0.71 -15.63 -32.57
C GLU A 295 0.27 -14.59 -32.02
N PHE A 296 0.49 -13.52 -32.77
CA PHE A 296 1.33 -12.38 -32.42
C PHE A 296 0.64 -11.10 -32.89
N THR A 297 0.06 -10.36 -31.96
CA THR A 297 -0.61 -9.09 -32.22
C THR A 297 0.06 -7.95 -31.47
N VAL A 298 -0.20 -6.73 -31.96
CA VAL A 298 0.17 -5.47 -31.32
C VAL A 298 -1.06 -4.59 -31.22
N SER A 299 -1.14 -3.81 -30.15
CA SER A 299 -2.15 -2.75 -30.00
C SER A 299 -1.47 -1.40 -30.20
N GLU A 300 -2.15 -0.44 -30.80
CA GLU A 300 -1.68 0.96 -30.83
C GLU A 300 -1.71 1.50 -29.38
N SER A 301 -0.61 2.15 -28.97
CA SER A 301 -0.55 2.79 -27.66
C SER A 301 -1.61 3.88 -27.53
N THR A 302 -2.33 3.92 -26.41
CA THR A 302 -3.25 5.03 -26.07
C THR A 302 -2.52 6.24 -25.48
N ASP A 303 -1.18 6.19 -25.37
CA ASP A 303 -0.34 7.29 -24.87
C ASP A 303 0.85 7.53 -25.82
N PRO A 304 0.71 8.40 -26.83
CA PRO A 304 1.75 8.64 -27.82
C PRO A 304 2.81 9.59 -27.25
N GLY A 305 3.71 9.06 -26.43
CA GLY A 305 4.87 9.77 -25.88
C GLY A 305 5.94 10.13 -26.91
N GLY A 306 5.61 10.99 -27.88
CA GLY A 306 6.54 11.57 -28.86
C GLY A 306 6.11 12.98 -29.26
N VAL A 307 6.93 13.98 -28.94
CA VAL A 307 6.62 15.40 -29.17
C VAL A 307 6.52 15.70 -30.68
N VAL A 308 5.28 15.83 -31.17
CA VAL A 308 4.97 16.36 -32.51
C VAL A 308 4.52 17.81 -32.35
N CYS A 309 5.28 18.76 -32.89
CA CYS A 309 4.92 20.18 -32.82
C CYS A 309 3.70 20.48 -33.69
N GLU A 310 2.69 21.13 -33.10
CA GLU A 310 1.47 21.52 -33.79
C GLU A 310 1.70 22.61 -34.86
N GLU A 311 0.73 22.77 -35.77
CA GLU A 311 0.81 23.68 -36.91
C GLU A 311 0.89 25.15 -36.46
N GLY A 312 2.12 25.68 -36.33
CA GLY A 312 2.39 27.03 -35.82
C GLY A 312 3.59 27.13 -34.89
N SER A 313 4.10 26.00 -34.40
CA SER A 313 5.29 25.92 -33.56
C SER A 313 6.50 25.35 -34.33
N SER A 314 7.71 25.55 -33.81
CA SER A 314 8.93 25.02 -34.41
C SER A 314 9.81 24.31 -33.41
N LEU A 315 10.49 23.25 -33.86
CA LEU A 315 11.32 22.39 -33.03
C LEU A 315 12.72 23.00 -32.86
N VAL A 316 13.07 23.35 -31.62
CA VAL A 316 14.39 23.89 -31.26
C VAL A 316 14.91 23.11 -30.05
N ASP A 317 16.02 22.38 -30.24
CA ASP A 317 16.70 21.59 -29.19
C ASP A 317 15.80 20.59 -28.44
N GLY A 318 14.86 19.96 -29.16
CA GLY A 318 13.98 18.92 -28.61
C GLY A 318 12.71 19.42 -27.93
N VAL A 319 12.42 20.73 -28.00
CA VAL A 319 11.21 21.34 -27.41
C VAL A 319 10.44 22.11 -28.50
N CYS A 320 9.10 22.00 -28.51
CA CYS A 320 8.24 22.82 -29.34
C CYS A 320 8.08 24.19 -28.70
N VAL A 321 8.39 25.27 -29.45
CA VAL A 321 8.23 26.65 -28.98
C VAL A 321 7.10 27.30 -29.76
N GLU A 322 6.12 27.85 -29.05
CA GLU A 322 5.00 28.61 -29.61
C GLU A 322 5.35 30.09 -29.79
N ASP A 323 4.83 30.69 -30.86
CA ASP A 323 4.83 32.15 -31.02
C ASP A 323 3.70 32.73 -30.14
N GLU A 324 4.06 33.46 -29.07
CA GLU A 324 3.14 33.95 -28.04
C GLU A 324 1.88 34.69 -28.55
N GLU A 325 0.68 34.24 -28.15
CA GLU A 325 -0.48 35.09 -27.89
C GLU A 325 -1.35 34.54 -26.74
N GLU A 326 -1.91 35.42 -25.90
CA GLU A 326 -2.60 35.15 -24.62
C GLU A 326 -3.72 34.10 -24.69
N VAL A 327 -3.67 33.09 -23.81
CA VAL A 327 -4.73 32.09 -23.61
C VAL A 327 -5.52 32.42 -22.33
N THR A 328 -6.85 32.45 -22.43
CA THR A 328 -7.76 32.50 -21.26
C THR A 328 -8.09 31.08 -20.79
N PRO A 329 -8.20 30.79 -19.47
CA PRO A 329 -8.41 29.43 -18.96
C PRO A 329 -9.76 28.86 -19.40
N ILE A 330 -9.76 27.58 -19.80
CA ILE A 330 -10.96 26.76 -19.98
C ILE A 330 -11.40 26.25 -18.61
N THR A 331 -12.71 26.26 -18.34
CA THR A 331 -13.31 25.66 -17.13
C THR A 331 -14.39 24.68 -17.58
N CYS A 332 -14.39 23.48 -17.02
CA CYS A 332 -15.38 22.43 -17.31
C CYS A 332 -16.64 22.56 -16.44
N ASP A 333 -17.75 22.01 -16.92
CA ASP A 333 -19.01 21.90 -16.16
C ASP A 333 -18.92 20.73 -15.15
N ASP A 334 -19.69 20.78 -14.06
CA ASP A 334 -19.71 19.73 -13.01
C ASP A 334 -19.93 18.32 -13.60
N GLY A 335 -19.07 17.36 -13.22
CA GLY A 335 -19.07 15.97 -13.69
C GLY A 335 -18.15 15.69 -14.88
N TYR A 336 -17.32 16.68 -15.26
CA TYR A 336 -16.31 16.54 -16.30
C TYR A 336 -14.99 17.12 -15.81
N SER A 337 -13.93 16.31 -15.87
CA SER A 337 -12.56 16.73 -15.54
C SER A 337 -11.81 17.19 -16.79
N LEU A 338 -10.92 18.17 -16.60
CA LEU A 338 -10.13 18.75 -17.69
C LEU A 338 -8.92 17.86 -17.93
N VAL A 339 -8.89 17.18 -19.09
CA VAL A 339 -7.77 16.34 -19.52
C VAL A 339 -7.18 16.97 -20.77
N GLY A 340 -5.99 17.57 -20.65
CA GLY A 340 -5.43 18.40 -21.70
C GLY A 340 -6.17 19.74 -21.83
N ASP A 341 -6.77 20.00 -22.99
CA ASP A 341 -7.64 21.18 -23.25
C ASP A 341 -9.13 20.80 -23.42
N GLU A 342 -9.48 19.53 -23.15
CA GLU A 342 -10.84 19.02 -23.31
C GLU A 342 -11.45 18.57 -21.97
N CYS A 343 -12.75 18.82 -21.80
CA CYS A 343 -13.52 18.35 -20.66
C CYS A 343 -14.02 16.92 -20.95
N VAL A 344 -13.62 15.96 -20.12
CA VAL A 344 -13.95 14.53 -20.27
C VAL A 344 -14.87 14.10 -19.13
N GLU A 345 -15.88 13.28 -19.44
CA GLU A 345 -16.88 12.83 -18.46
C GLU A 345 -16.22 11.89 -17.45
N ASP A 346 -16.42 12.13 -16.15
CA ASP A 346 -15.81 11.30 -15.12
C ASP A 346 -16.36 9.85 -15.23
N GLU A 347 -15.48 8.87 -15.47
CA GLU A 347 -15.90 7.47 -15.51
C GLU A 347 -16.34 7.03 -14.11
N VAL A 348 -17.62 6.66 -13.99
CA VAL A 348 -18.17 6.07 -12.77
C VAL A 348 -17.60 4.66 -12.63
N VAL A 349 -16.51 4.54 -11.88
CA VAL A 349 -16.06 3.26 -11.35
C VAL A 349 -17.20 2.69 -10.53
N VAL A 350 -17.78 1.57 -10.98
CA VAL A 350 -18.80 0.86 -10.22
C VAL A 350 -18.09 0.12 -9.10
N ILE A 351 -17.96 0.81 -7.98
CA ILE A 351 -17.45 0.28 -6.72
C ILE A 351 -18.38 -0.86 -6.29
N PRO A 352 -17.85 -2.03 -5.86
CA PRO A 352 -18.69 -3.08 -5.29
C PRO A 352 -19.54 -2.48 -4.16
N PRO A 353 -20.82 -2.86 -4.05
CA PRO A 353 -21.68 -2.35 -2.99
C PRO A 353 -21.01 -2.59 -1.64
N VAL A 354 -20.97 -1.56 -0.79
CA VAL A 354 -20.56 -1.66 0.62
C VAL A 354 -21.29 -2.85 1.23
N THR A 355 -20.56 -3.94 1.47
CA THR A 355 -21.14 -5.21 1.88
C THR A 355 -21.41 -5.31 3.37
N ASP A 356 -21.22 -4.25 4.15
CA ASP A 356 -21.58 -4.30 5.57
C ASP A 356 -23.10 -4.49 5.69
N PRO A 357 -23.57 -5.67 6.15
CA PRO A 357 -24.98 -5.88 6.34
C PRO A 357 -25.43 -4.99 7.49
N VAL A 358 -26.24 -4.00 7.16
CA VAL A 358 -26.95 -3.18 8.14
C VAL A 358 -28.00 -4.09 8.80
N ASP A 359 -27.83 -4.40 10.08
CA ASP A 359 -28.81 -5.20 10.85
C ASP A 359 -30.07 -4.37 11.18
N GLY A 360 -29.95 -3.04 11.15
CA GLY A 360 -31.01 -2.08 11.47
C GLY A 360 -31.85 -1.60 10.29
N GLN A 361 -32.56 -0.49 10.51
CA GLN A 361 -33.41 0.16 9.52
C GLN A 361 -32.60 1.14 8.65
N THR A 362 -32.88 1.17 7.34
CA THR A 362 -32.37 2.21 6.43
C THR A 362 -33.29 3.43 6.38
N TYR A 363 -32.70 4.62 6.47
CA TYR A 363 -33.33 5.92 6.33
C TYR A 363 -32.73 6.69 5.15
N TYR A 364 -33.54 7.56 4.55
CA TYR A 364 -33.10 8.53 3.54
C TYR A 364 -33.48 9.92 4.04
N THR A 365 -32.53 10.84 4.08
CA THR A 365 -32.73 12.20 4.60
C THR A 365 -31.84 13.21 3.91
N SER A 366 -32.17 14.49 4.03
CA SER A 366 -31.25 15.58 3.70
C SER A 366 -30.22 15.78 4.82
N ALA A 367 -29.12 16.48 4.52
CA ALA A 367 -28.16 16.94 5.52
C ALA A 367 -28.86 17.82 6.58
N ASP A 368 -29.74 18.72 6.15
CA ASP A 368 -30.50 19.64 7.01
C ASP A 368 -31.45 18.90 7.98
N ASP A 369 -32.08 17.80 7.54
CA ASP A 369 -33.06 17.05 8.33
C ASP A 369 -32.44 15.87 9.12
N LEU A 370 -31.13 15.63 8.99
CA LEU A 370 -30.43 14.49 9.61
C LEU A 370 -30.70 14.36 11.11
N ASN A 371 -30.71 15.48 11.84
CA ASN A 371 -30.95 15.48 13.29
C ASN A 371 -32.35 14.97 13.68
N GLU A 372 -33.35 15.11 12.80
CA GLU A 372 -34.68 14.56 13.05
C GLU A 372 -34.68 13.02 12.96
N VAL A 373 -33.93 12.47 12.00
CA VAL A 373 -33.77 11.02 11.84
C VAL A 373 -32.97 10.43 12.99
N LEU A 374 -31.83 11.05 13.32
CA LEU A 374 -30.94 10.64 14.41
C LEU A 374 -31.66 10.53 15.75
N ALA A 375 -32.64 11.41 16.03
CA ALA A 375 -33.43 11.37 17.26
C ALA A 375 -34.26 10.08 17.44
N SER A 376 -34.46 9.31 16.36
CA SER A 376 -35.20 8.04 16.35
C SER A 376 -34.36 6.82 15.97
N ALA A 377 -33.13 7.03 15.50
CA ALA A 377 -32.23 5.97 15.11
C ALA A 377 -31.75 5.16 16.32
N VAL A 378 -31.37 3.90 16.08
CA VAL A 378 -30.76 2.99 17.04
C VAL A 378 -29.49 2.39 16.45
N GLY A 379 -28.63 1.85 17.31
CA GLY A 379 -27.41 1.18 16.85
C GLY A 379 -27.73 0.05 15.87
N GLY A 380 -26.96 -0.01 14.78
CA GLY A 380 -27.16 -0.89 13.63
C GLY A 380 -27.94 -0.26 12.48
N ASP A 381 -28.54 0.92 12.64
CA ASP A 381 -29.26 1.62 11.56
C ASP A 381 -28.32 2.22 10.51
N GLU A 382 -28.87 2.43 9.31
CA GLU A 382 -28.22 3.11 8.18
C GLU A 382 -28.98 4.37 7.80
N ILE A 383 -28.27 5.46 7.59
CA ILE A 383 -28.81 6.75 7.17
C ILE A 383 -28.08 7.19 5.91
N ILE A 384 -28.80 7.23 4.80
CA ILE A 384 -28.31 7.70 3.51
C ILE A 384 -28.67 9.17 3.36
N ILE A 385 -27.64 10.01 3.21
CA ILE A 385 -27.81 11.45 2.96
C ILE A 385 -28.05 11.65 1.45
N THR A 386 -29.01 12.50 1.12
CA THR A 386 -29.55 12.63 -0.25
C THR A 386 -29.28 13.98 -0.90
N ASP A 387 -28.76 14.95 -0.16
CA ASP A 387 -28.38 16.27 -0.68
C ASP A 387 -27.11 16.81 -0.01
N SER A 388 -26.52 17.81 -0.66
CA SER A 388 -25.35 18.51 -0.14
C SER A 388 -25.74 19.41 1.02
N GLY A 389 -24.78 19.71 1.89
CA GLY A 389 -24.92 20.64 2.99
C GLY A 389 -23.88 20.43 4.08
N GLU A 390 -24.13 21.04 5.23
CA GLU A 390 -23.34 20.85 6.45
C GLU A 390 -23.96 19.75 7.32
N ILE A 391 -23.14 18.82 7.82
CA ILE A 391 -23.57 17.85 8.84
C ILE A 391 -23.10 18.30 10.23
N SER A 392 -24.02 18.37 11.19
CA SER A 392 -23.68 18.65 12.59
C SER A 392 -24.42 17.70 13.53
N ILE A 393 -23.69 16.71 14.04
CA ILE A 393 -24.17 15.69 14.99
C ILE A 393 -23.67 16.02 16.39
N LYS A 394 -24.58 16.21 17.35
CA LYS A 394 -24.25 16.69 18.70
C LYS A 394 -25.02 15.98 19.78
N ASP A 395 -24.32 15.67 20.87
CA ASP A 395 -24.89 15.15 22.13
C ASP A 395 -25.77 13.90 21.93
N ILE A 396 -25.37 13.01 21.02
CA ILE A 396 -26.09 11.77 20.72
C ILE A 396 -25.18 10.55 20.77
N SER A 397 -25.69 9.44 21.29
CA SER A 397 -24.91 8.23 21.50
C SER A 397 -25.78 7.02 21.29
N PHE A 398 -25.21 5.99 20.68
CA PHE A 398 -25.88 4.74 20.35
C PHE A 398 -25.26 3.57 21.12
N ASP A 399 -25.96 2.43 21.20
CA ASP A 399 -25.43 1.22 21.85
C ASP A 399 -24.48 0.43 20.92
N SER A 400 -24.54 0.67 19.61
CA SER A 400 -23.66 0.14 18.55
C SER A 400 -23.60 1.12 17.36
N GLN A 401 -22.76 0.85 16.36
CA GLN A 401 -22.52 1.75 15.23
C GLN A 401 -23.80 2.12 14.46
N VAL A 402 -23.97 3.41 14.17
CA VAL A 402 -24.92 3.91 13.17
C VAL A 402 -24.14 4.35 11.93
N LEU A 403 -24.49 3.80 10.77
CA LEU A 403 -23.85 4.12 9.50
C LEU A 403 -24.52 5.34 8.88
N ILE A 404 -23.76 6.41 8.67
CA ILE A 404 -24.20 7.61 7.97
C ILE A 404 -23.35 7.72 6.70
N ARG A 405 -23.97 7.60 5.53
CA ARG A 405 -23.22 7.51 4.28
C ARG A 405 -23.85 8.22 3.09
N ALA A 406 -23.03 8.48 2.08
CA ALA A 406 -23.53 8.79 0.75
C ALA A 406 -24.13 7.54 0.10
N GLU A 407 -25.01 7.73 -0.88
CA GLU A 407 -25.59 6.61 -1.65
C GLU A 407 -24.51 5.85 -2.44
N THR A 408 -23.59 6.59 -3.06
CA THR A 408 -22.40 6.10 -3.76
C THR A 408 -21.17 6.79 -3.18
N VAL A 409 -20.06 6.07 -3.01
CA VAL A 409 -18.79 6.64 -2.53
C VAL A 409 -18.32 7.74 -3.49
N GLY A 410 -17.97 8.91 -2.95
CA GLY A 410 -17.61 10.11 -3.70
C GLY A 410 -18.80 10.83 -4.37
N GLY A 411 -19.96 10.20 -4.46
CA GLY A 411 -21.11 10.71 -5.22
C GLY A 411 -21.89 11.84 -4.55
N LEU A 412 -21.55 12.21 -3.31
CA LEU A 412 -22.19 13.31 -2.60
C LEU A 412 -21.15 14.20 -1.92
N LYS A 413 -21.09 15.45 -2.39
CA LYS A 413 -20.27 16.49 -1.78
C LYS A 413 -20.96 17.06 -0.54
N LEU A 414 -20.24 17.14 0.58
CA LEU A 414 -20.62 17.90 1.78
C LEU A 414 -19.73 19.14 1.93
N GLU A 415 -20.29 20.20 2.51
CA GLU A 415 -19.54 21.42 2.82
C GLU A 415 -18.56 21.19 3.97
N ASN A 416 -19.06 20.56 5.05
CA ASN A 416 -18.29 20.10 6.20
C ASN A 416 -19.11 19.07 7.02
N ALA A 417 -18.46 18.41 7.96
CA ALA A 417 -19.12 17.59 8.97
C ALA A 417 -18.53 17.81 10.37
N THR A 418 -19.37 17.93 11.38
CA THR A 418 -18.97 18.00 12.80
C THR A 418 -19.68 16.92 13.61
N ILE A 419 -18.91 16.13 14.36
CA ILE A 419 -19.39 15.17 15.35
C ILE A 419 -18.88 15.60 16.73
N GLN A 420 -19.79 15.88 17.66
CA GLN A 420 -19.44 16.41 18.97
C GLN A 420 -20.19 15.69 20.10
N ASN A 421 -19.49 15.38 21.19
CA ASN A 421 -20.06 14.73 22.39
C ASN A 421 -20.88 13.48 22.04
N SER A 422 -20.40 12.69 21.07
CA SER A 422 -21.18 11.62 20.47
C SER A 422 -20.40 10.31 20.41
N ASN A 423 -21.09 9.18 20.20
CA ASN A 423 -20.41 7.91 20.04
C ASN A 423 -21.05 6.99 19.01
N ASN A 424 -20.28 5.99 18.57
CA ASN A 424 -20.75 4.89 17.73
C ASN A 424 -21.39 5.36 16.42
N ILE A 425 -20.65 6.19 15.66
CA ILE A 425 -21.09 6.73 14.36
C ILE A 425 -20.01 6.43 13.33
N THR A 426 -20.43 5.94 12.17
CA THR A 426 -19.59 5.79 10.98
C THR A 426 -20.01 6.81 9.94
N LEU A 427 -19.06 7.59 9.43
CA LEU A 427 -19.23 8.55 8.34
C LEU A 427 -18.52 8.02 7.11
N GLN A 428 -19.28 7.75 6.03
CA GLN A 428 -18.74 6.98 4.90
C GLN A 428 -19.15 7.49 3.52
N GLY A 429 -18.21 7.46 2.58
CA GLY A 429 -18.51 7.62 1.16
C GLY A 429 -18.73 9.05 0.69
N PHE A 430 -18.46 10.07 1.50
CA PHE A 430 -18.67 11.46 1.11
C PHE A 430 -17.47 12.02 0.38
N MET A 431 -17.71 13.04 -0.44
CA MET A 431 -16.70 13.97 -0.92
C MET A 431 -16.72 15.22 -0.03
N PHE A 432 -15.56 15.61 0.50
CA PHE A 432 -15.37 16.86 1.20
C PHE A 432 -14.42 17.75 0.41
N GLY A 433 -14.78 19.02 0.28
CA GLY A 433 -13.98 19.97 -0.47
C GLY A 433 -14.14 19.84 -2.00
N PRO A 434 -13.40 20.66 -2.77
CA PRO A 434 -12.62 21.78 -2.26
C PRO A 434 -13.54 22.89 -1.73
N SER A 435 -13.07 23.63 -0.72
CA SER A 435 -13.81 24.69 -0.05
C SER A 435 -12.86 25.74 0.53
N ASN A 436 -13.19 27.02 0.39
CA ASN A 436 -12.47 28.14 1.02
C ASN A 436 -13.26 28.75 2.20
N ASP A 437 -14.44 28.22 2.50
CA ASP A 437 -15.35 28.80 3.48
C ASP A 437 -15.17 28.22 4.90
N VAL A 438 -14.41 27.12 5.03
CA VAL A 438 -14.18 26.42 6.29
C VAL A 438 -12.68 26.17 6.52
N SER A 439 -12.24 26.21 7.78
CA SER A 439 -10.86 25.87 8.15
C SER A 439 -10.67 24.36 8.40
N THR A 440 -11.75 23.58 8.41
CA THR A 440 -11.75 22.15 8.70
C THR A 440 -12.92 21.49 7.98
N LEU A 441 -12.67 20.46 7.18
CA LEU A 441 -13.73 19.75 6.46
C LEU A 441 -14.50 18.79 7.38
N VAL A 442 -13.80 17.96 8.16
CA VAL A 442 -14.41 17.08 9.16
C VAL A 442 -13.82 17.34 10.54
N LYS A 443 -14.68 17.54 11.54
CA LYS A 443 -14.26 17.81 12.91
C LYS A 443 -14.92 16.84 13.90
N ILE A 444 -14.09 16.15 14.69
CA ILE A 444 -14.54 15.25 15.75
C ILE A 444 -14.11 15.83 17.11
N VAL A 445 -15.08 16.01 18.02
CA VAL A 445 -14.88 16.71 19.30
C VAL A 445 -15.44 15.85 20.44
N ASN A 446 -14.61 15.53 21.44
CA ASN A 446 -15.02 14.78 22.65
C ASN A 446 -15.95 13.60 22.34
N SER A 447 -15.56 12.77 21.36
CA SER A 447 -16.41 11.71 20.82
C SER A 447 -15.68 10.37 20.83
N THR A 448 -16.42 9.27 20.91
CA THR A 448 -15.84 7.93 21.09
C THR A 448 -16.35 6.94 20.04
N ASN A 449 -15.50 6.04 19.55
CA ASN A 449 -15.88 5.02 18.57
C ASN A 449 -16.50 5.64 17.30
N ILE A 450 -15.79 6.61 16.72
CA ILE A 450 -16.19 7.27 15.47
C ILE A 450 -15.34 6.71 14.34
N LYS A 451 -15.97 6.37 13.22
CA LYS A 451 -15.28 5.91 12.02
C LYS A 451 -15.45 6.90 10.88
N VAL A 452 -14.37 7.22 10.18
CA VAL A 452 -14.35 8.04 8.96
C VAL A 452 -13.77 7.17 7.87
N LEU A 453 -14.63 6.60 7.02
CA LEU A 453 -14.27 5.53 6.09
C LEU A 453 -14.57 5.90 4.65
N ARG A 454 -13.69 5.56 3.70
CA ARG A 454 -13.98 5.68 2.26
C ARG A 454 -14.49 7.06 1.84
N ASN A 455 -13.93 8.13 2.39
CA ASN A 455 -14.25 9.50 1.99
C ASN A 455 -13.15 10.09 1.10
N TYR A 456 -13.54 11.00 0.22
CA TYR A 456 -12.65 11.86 -0.55
C TYR A 456 -12.46 13.19 0.17
N PHE A 457 -11.21 13.64 0.28
CA PHE A 457 -10.85 14.96 0.78
C PHE A 457 -10.05 15.71 -0.29
N ASP A 458 -10.76 16.53 -1.05
CA ASP A 458 -10.23 17.31 -2.16
C ASP A 458 -9.81 18.72 -1.67
N HIS A 459 -8.56 19.08 -1.93
CA HIS A 459 -7.97 20.39 -1.62
C HIS A 459 -7.56 21.19 -2.86
N LEU A 460 -7.92 20.73 -4.06
CA LEU A 460 -7.66 21.47 -5.30
C LEU A 460 -8.26 22.88 -5.20
N ASP A 461 -7.51 23.90 -5.60
CA ASP A 461 -7.95 25.31 -5.53
C ASP A 461 -8.34 25.84 -4.13
N VAL A 462 -7.94 25.15 -3.06
CA VAL A 462 -8.00 25.70 -1.70
C VAL A 462 -6.87 26.72 -1.53
N THR A 463 -7.24 27.92 -1.11
CA THR A 463 -6.39 29.11 -1.00
C THR A 463 -6.29 29.67 0.41
N GLU A 464 -7.21 29.25 1.28
CA GLU A 464 -7.24 29.57 2.71
C GLU A 464 -6.77 28.36 3.52
N GLY A 465 -6.14 28.60 4.68
CA GLY A 465 -5.60 27.52 5.50
C GLY A 465 -6.68 26.55 5.99
N GLN A 466 -6.57 25.27 5.65
CA GLN A 466 -7.60 24.27 5.90
C GLN A 466 -7.01 22.89 6.22
N SER A 467 -7.54 22.22 7.25
CA SER A 467 -7.29 20.80 7.53
C SER A 467 -8.41 19.91 7.00
N SER A 468 -8.10 18.68 6.56
CA SER A 468 -9.15 17.74 6.13
C SER A 468 -9.92 17.21 7.33
N LEU A 469 -9.21 16.71 8.33
CA LEU A 469 -9.79 16.11 9.52
C LEU A 469 -9.10 16.61 10.78
N VAL A 470 -9.86 17.16 11.71
CA VAL A 470 -9.38 17.55 13.06
C VAL A 470 -10.12 16.72 14.11
N VAL A 471 -9.35 16.04 14.95
CA VAL A 471 -9.86 15.30 16.11
C VAL A 471 -9.31 15.94 17.38
N THR A 472 -10.18 16.27 18.33
CA THR A 472 -9.85 17.20 19.42
C THR A 472 -10.56 16.79 20.73
N GLU A 473 -10.15 17.42 21.84
CA GLU A 473 -10.59 17.09 23.19
C GLU A 473 -10.38 15.60 23.55
N SER A 474 -11.11 15.06 24.53
CA SER A 474 -11.00 13.68 25.02
C SER A 474 -11.66 12.65 24.09
N SER A 475 -11.43 12.77 22.78
CA SER A 475 -11.91 11.79 21.81
C SER A 475 -11.16 10.46 21.93
N GLN A 476 -11.80 9.33 21.63
CA GLN A 476 -11.17 8.01 21.78
C GLN A 476 -11.70 6.95 20.81
N PHE A 477 -10.88 5.97 20.41
CA PHE A 477 -11.28 4.91 19.48
C PHE A 477 -11.76 5.49 18.14
N ILE A 478 -10.91 6.28 17.51
CA ILE A 478 -11.24 6.95 16.24
C ILE A 478 -10.60 6.17 15.10
N GLU A 479 -11.42 5.65 14.20
CA GLU A 479 -10.96 4.92 13.01
C GLU A 479 -10.99 5.85 11.80
N ILE A 480 -9.86 5.98 11.11
CA ILE A 480 -9.73 6.79 9.90
C ILE A 480 -9.09 5.87 8.86
N GLY A 481 -9.91 5.32 7.97
CA GLY A 481 -9.38 4.34 7.03
C GLY A 481 -10.02 4.32 5.66
N TYR A 482 -9.26 3.83 4.69
CA TYR A 482 -9.69 3.76 3.29
C TYR A 482 -10.10 5.12 2.70
N ASN A 483 -9.64 6.23 3.26
CA ASN A 483 -9.92 7.55 2.71
C ASN A 483 -8.84 7.95 1.70
N GLU A 484 -9.22 8.84 0.80
CA GLU A 484 -8.29 9.48 -0.13
C GLU A 484 -8.18 10.97 0.20
N PHE A 485 -6.95 11.44 0.39
CA PHE A 485 -6.61 12.82 0.67
C PHE A 485 -5.69 13.31 -0.43
N HIS A 486 -6.07 14.35 -1.17
CA HIS A 486 -5.27 14.80 -2.31
C HIS A 486 -5.19 16.31 -2.46
N ASP A 487 -4.16 16.72 -3.20
CA ASP A 487 -3.99 18.05 -3.78
C ASP A 487 -3.92 19.21 -2.79
N LYS A 488 -3.28 18.95 -1.65
CA LYS A 488 -3.18 19.96 -0.61
C LYS A 488 -2.13 21.01 -0.91
N ASN A 489 -2.53 22.27 -0.70
CA ASN A 489 -1.66 23.44 -0.77
C ASN A 489 -1.03 23.69 -2.17
N ILE A 490 -1.63 23.16 -3.24
CA ILE A 490 -1.20 23.40 -4.63
C ILE A 490 -1.33 24.89 -4.98
N SER A 491 -2.47 25.47 -4.62
CA SER A 491 -2.77 26.85 -4.98
C SER A 491 -2.01 27.86 -4.11
N VAL A 492 -1.44 28.87 -4.77
CA VAL A 492 -0.77 30.01 -4.14
C VAL A 492 -1.50 31.30 -4.52
N VAL A 493 -2.03 32.02 -3.53
CA VAL A 493 -2.65 33.34 -3.74
C VAL A 493 -1.72 34.43 -3.26
N ASP A 494 -1.40 35.38 -4.15
CA ASP A 494 -0.57 36.56 -3.87
C ASP A 494 0.80 36.26 -3.24
N GLY A 495 1.34 35.06 -3.48
CA GLY A 495 2.60 34.60 -2.89
C GLY A 495 2.52 34.31 -1.39
N ALA A 496 1.33 34.15 -0.82
CA ALA A 496 1.13 33.78 0.58
C ALA A 496 1.22 32.25 0.76
N LYS A 497 1.78 31.83 1.89
CA LYS A 497 1.83 30.42 2.30
C LYS A 497 0.43 29.95 2.72
N ASN A 498 -0.19 29.07 1.93
CA ASN A 498 -1.34 28.28 2.37
C ASN A 498 -0.90 27.26 3.45
N THR A 499 -1.77 26.90 4.39
CA THR A 499 -1.42 26.02 5.53
C THR A 499 -2.51 24.99 5.84
N GLY A 500 -2.19 24.05 6.70
CA GLY A 500 -3.08 22.99 7.14
C GLY A 500 -2.55 21.62 6.76
N SER A 501 -3.03 20.62 7.50
CA SER A 501 -2.60 19.21 7.41
C SER A 501 -3.76 18.34 6.94
N TYR A 502 -3.50 17.14 6.41
CA TYR A 502 -4.61 16.21 6.14
C TYR A 502 -5.29 15.80 7.44
N ILE A 503 -4.54 15.30 8.42
CA ILE A 503 -5.09 14.89 9.71
C ILE A 503 -4.38 15.64 10.84
N LYS A 504 -5.16 16.18 11.79
CA LYS A 504 -4.64 16.82 13.00
C LYS A 504 -5.32 16.26 14.25
N PHE A 505 -4.54 15.63 15.11
CA PHE A 505 -4.94 15.35 16.48
C PHE A 505 -4.53 16.54 17.34
N GLN A 506 -5.53 17.33 17.74
CA GLN A 506 -5.34 18.59 18.43
C GLN A 506 -5.35 18.38 19.95
N TYR A 507 -4.38 19.02 20.60
CA TYR A 507 -4.31 19.16 22.04
C TYR A 507 -5.15 20.34 22.50
N ASP A 508 -5.93 20.15 23.57
CA ASP A 508 -6.71 21.19 24.21
C ASP A 508 -6.49 21.18 25.72
N VAL A 509 -6.97 22.22 26.40
CA VAL A 509 -7.06 22.29 27.85
C VAL A 509 -8.46 22.72 28.22
N ASP A 510 -9.11 22.01 29.14
CA ASP A 510 -10.39 22.44 29.69
C ASP A 510 -10.19 23.75 30.47
N ASP A 511 -10.78 24.84 29.98
CA ASP A 511 -10.66 26.18 30.57
C ASP A 511 -11.16 26.28 32.02
N THR A 512 -11.98 25.32 32.48
CA THR A 512 -12.58 25.30 33.82
C THR A 512 -11.80 24.44 34.80
N THR A 513 -11.40 23.24 34.39
CA THR A 513 -10.70 22.26 35.25
C THR A 513 -9.18 22.38 35.14
N GLY A 514 -8.67 22.91 34.03
CA GLY A 514 -7.26 22.89 33.65
C GLY A 514 -6.78 21.50 33.23
N GLU A 515 -7.71 20.58 32.93
CA GLU A 515 -7.41 19.23 32.47
C GLU A 515 -6.87 19.27 31.04
N GLU A 516 -5.77 18.56 30.80
CA GLU A 516 -5.18 18.38 29.49
C GLU A 516 -6.01 17.37 28.71
N LEU A 517 -6.45 17.75 27.52
CA LEU A 517 -7.33 16.95 26.68
C LEU A 517 -6.59 16.59 25.39
N MET A 518 -6.58 15.31 25.09
CA MET A 518 -5.94 14.78 23.89
C MET A 518 -6.70 13.54 23.44
N THR A 519 -6.77 13.33 22.13
CA THR A 519 -7.35 12.13 21.57
C THR A 519 -6.51 10.90 21.94
N LYS A 520 -7.15 9.74 22.15
CA LYS A 520 -6.46 8.47 22.43
C LYS A 520 -6.95 7.33 21.54
N ASP A 521 -6.11 6.33 21.34
CA ASP A 521 -6.45 5.07 20.67
C ASP A 521 -7.07 5.27 19.27
N ALA A 522 -6.52 6.20 18.48
CA ALA A 522 -6.89 6.38 17.09
C ALA A 522 -6.18 5.33 16.21
N HIS A 523 -6.88 4.85 15.18
CA HIS A 523 -6.39 3.88 14.21
C HIS A 523 -6.51 4.47 12.80
N ILE A 524 -5.37 4.71 12.17
CA ILE A 524 -5.26 5.37 10.87
C ILE A 524 -4.70 4.34 9.90
N HIS A 525 -5.52 3.85 8.96
CA HIS A 525 -5.10 2.75 8.11
C HIS A 525 -5.62 2.76 6.68
N HIS A 526 -4.84 2.20 5.75
CA HIS A 526 -5.26 2.04 4.36
C HIS A 526 -5.71 3.35 3.69
N ASN A 527 -5.22 4.50 4.16
CA ASN A 527 -5.51 5.79 3.52
C ASN A 527 -4.47 6.07 2.44
N TYR A 528 -4.93 6.75 1.39
CA TYR A 528 -4.06 7.32 0.38
C TYR A 528 -3.87 8.82 0.67
N PHE A 529 -2.65 9.21 1.03
CA PHE A 529 -2.24 10.60 1.17
C PHE A 529 -1.41 10.97 -0.05
N ASN A 530 -2.04 11.64 -1.00
CA ASN A 530 -1.41 12.01 -2.25
C ASN A 530 -1.16 13.52 -2.27
N ASN A 531 0.02 13.95 -2.71
CA ASN A 531 0.31 15.31 -3.11
C ASN A 531 0.04 16.39 -2.04
N ILE A 532 1.10 16.78 -1.32
CA ILE A 532 1.15 18.02 -0.57
C ILE A 532 2.25 18.88 -1.17
N THR A 533 1.92 20.03 -1.74
CA THR A 533 2.94 20.83 -2.43
C THR A 533 3.82 21.61 -1.45
N PRO A 534 5.14 21.70 -1.67
CA PRO A 534 6.03 22.56 -0.88
C PRO A 534 5.64 24.03 -1.04
N TYR A 535 5.91 24.83 -0.01
CA TYR A 535 5.81 26.28 -0.15
C TYR A 535 7.11 26.84 -0.73
N LEU A 536 7.06 27.35 -1.96
CA LEU A 536 8.22 27.89 -2.67
C LEU A 536 8.19 29.42 -2.71
N VAL A 537 9.33 30.07 -2.42
CA VAL A 537 9.60 31.49 -2.70
C VAL A 537 10.76 31.56 -3.67
N ASP A 538 10.55 32.17 -4.83
CA ASP A 538 11.53 32.27 -5.92
C ASP A 538 12.08 30.90 -6.37
N GLY A 539 11.26 29.84 -6.32
CA GLY A 539 11.64 28.47 -6.69
C GLY A 539 12.37 27.69 -5.60
N THR A 540 12.53 28.27 -4.41
CA THR A 540 13.19 27.65 -3.26
C THR A 540 12.19 27.38 -2.13
N PRO A 541 12.19 26.20 -1.50
CA PRO A 541 11.39 25.95 -0.30
C PRO A 541 11.61 27.02 0.77
N ALA A 542 10.53 27.61 1.27
CA ALA A 542 10.59 28.82 2.08
C ALA A 542 9.62 28.80 3.26
N GLY A 543 9.70 27.79 4.11
CA GLY A 543 9.06 27.83 5.43
C GLY A 543 8.59 26.47 5.92
N ASP A 544 8.89 26.20 7.19
CA ASP A 544 9.01 24.85 7.74
C ASP A 544 7.92 24.55 8.80
N SER A 545 6.64 24.73 8.46
CA SER A 545 5.56 24.46 9.44
C SER A 545 4.16 24.40 8.83
N ASP A 546 3.25 23.66 9.47
CA ASP A 546 1.81 23.60 9.19
C ASP A 546 1.49 23.12 7.76
N ARG A 547 2.26 22.19 7.20
CA ARG A 547 1.98 21.49 5.92
C ARG A 547 2.23 19.99 5.98
N GLU A 548 2.15 19.39 7.16
CA GLU A 548 2.36 17.95 7.37
C GLU A 548 1.16 17.14 6.84
N ALA A 549 1.37 15.87 6.49
CA ALA A 549 0.25 14.96 6.22
C ALA A 549 -0.51 14.66 7.51
N ILE A 550 0.20 14.29 8.58
CA ILE A 550 -0.41 14.02 9.90
C ILE A 550 0.34 14.75 11.00
N VAL A 551 -0.41 15.44 11.85
CA VAL A 551 0.06 16.11 13.06
C VAL A 551 -0.53 15.44 14.29
N MET A 552 0.31 15.00 15.23
CA MET A 552 -0.11 14.46 16.52
C MET A 552 0.33 15.36 17.67
N GLY A 553 -0.60 16.18 18.16
CA GLY A 553 -0.39 17.02 19.34
C GLY A 553 0.49 18.25 19.10
N ILE A 554 0.98 18.83 20.20
CA ILE A 554 1.87 19.99 20.26
C ILE A 554 2.91 19.78 21.37
N SER A 555 3.79 20.75 21.61
CA SER A 555 4.81 20.63 22.67
C SER A 555 4.25 20.38 24.07
N SER A 556 3.04 20.85 24.38
CA SER A 556 2.38 20.59 25.66
C SER A 556 1.82 19.18 25.81
N SER A 557 1.65 18.41 24.73
CA SER A 557 1.09 17.06 24.78
C SER A 557 2.14 15.95 24.76
N GLN A 558 3.42 16.29 24.75
CA GLN A 558 4.50 15.31 24.55
C GLN A 558 4.49 14.18 25.59
N ASP A 559 4.13 14.46 26.84
CA ASP A 559 4.06 13.46 27.91
C ASP A 559 2.76 12.66 27.93
N ILE A 560 1.84 12.92 26.98
CA ILE A 560 0.57 12.23 26.92
C ILE A 560 0.71 10.96 26.09
N GLU A 561 0.49 9.82 26.74
CA GLU A 561 0.36 8.51 26.09
C GLU A 561 -0.97 8.45 25.34
N THR A 562 -0.88 8.37 24.01
CA THR A 562 -2.03 8.41 23.09
C THR A 562 -2.33 7.07 22.43
N ASN A 563 -1.38 6.14 22.36
CA ASN A 563 -1.56 4.79 21.79
C ASN A 563 -2.16 4.78 20.38
N HIS A 564 -1.86 5.78 19.55
CA HIS A 564 -2.33 5.80 18.17
C HIS A 564 -1.60 4.74 17.34
N ILE A 565 -2.29 4.16 16.37
CA ILE A 565 -1.74 3.21 15.41
C ILE A 565 -1.91 3.81 14.01
N VAL A 566 -0.81 3.96 13.29
CA VAL A 566 -0.77 4.38 11.89
C VAL A 566 -0.19 3.22 11.07
N GLU A 567 -1.01 2.57 10.25
CA GLU A 567 -0.56 1.40 9.50
C GLU A 567 -1.14 1.24 8.10
N TYR A 568 -0.38 0.60 7.20
CA TYR A 568 -0.84 0.34 5.84
C TYR A 568 -1.30 1.59 5.07
N ASN A 569 -0.72 2.76 5.34
CA ASN A 569 -1.03 3.98 4.58
C ASN A 569 0.02 4.22 3.49
N LEU A 570 -0.41 4.78 2.36
CA LEU A 570 0.48 5.25 1.29
C LEU A 570 0.57 6.78 1.37
N PHE A 571 1.79 7.27 1.59
CA PHE A 571 2.14 8.68 1.50
C PHE A 571 2.93 8.88 0.21
N GLU A 572 2.31 9.52 -0.77
CA GLU A 572 2.90 9.76 -2.08
C GLU A 572 3.00 11.25 -2.37
N ASN A 573 4.19 11.74 -2.72
CA ASN A 573 4.45 13.16 -3.00
C ASN A 573 3.96 14.10 -1.87
N CYS A 574 4.07 13.65 -0.62
CA CYS A 574 3.70 14.46 0.55
C CYS A 574 4.83 15.46 0.89
N ASP A 575 5.00 16.48 0.05
CA ASP A 575 6.16 17.37 0.03
C ASP A 575 5.94 18.73 0.73
N GLY A 576 4.99 18.80 1.66
CA GLY A 576 4.60 20.07 2.25
C GLY A 576 5.71 20.76 3.03
N GLU A 577 6.51 20.00 3.79
CA GLU A 577 7.58 20.50 4.65
C GLU A 577 8.57 19.38 5.08
N ASN A 578 9.45 19.65 6.04
CA ASN A 578 10.46 18.68 6.50
C ASN A 578 9.88 17.51 7.33
N GLU A 579 8.64 17.60 7.80
CA GLU A 579 7.96 16.55 8.57
C GLU A 579 6.74 16.06 7.78
N ILE A 580 6.81 14.86 7.20
CA ILE A 580 5.64 14.24 6.56
C ILE A 580 4.62 13.92 7.66
N LEU A 581 5.12 13.32 8.74
CA LEU A 581 4.39 13.10 9.98
C LEU A 581 5.16 13.76 11.12
N THR A 582 4.51 14.63 11.89
CA THR A 582 5.09 15.26 13.08
C THR A 582 4.42 14.72 14.35
N ILE A 583 5.21 14.01 15.16
CA ILE A 583 4.71 13.31 16.35
C ILE A 583 5.18 14.05 17.59
N LYS A 584 4.21 14.58 18.36
CA LYS A 584 4.43 15.31 19.61
C LYS A 584 3.61 14.73 20.77
N THR A 585 3.54 13.40 20.79
CA THR A 585 2.84 12.55 21.77
C THR A 585 3.59 11.24 21.96
N SER A 586 3.20 10.44 22.96
CA SER A 586 3.93 9.24 23.39
C SER A 586 3.17 7.94 23.14
N GLU A 587 3.91 6.81 23.13
CA GLU A 587 3.40 5.43 22.99
C GLU A 587 2.63 5.14 21.69
N ASN A 588 2.96 5.81 20.59
CA ASN A 588 2.32 5.61 19.28
C ASN A 588 3.06 4.55 18.45
N THR A 589 2.34 3.87 17.56
CA THR A 589 2.88 2.84 16.66
C THR A 589 2.69 3.23 15.19
N PHE A 590 3.78 3.17 14.41
CA PHE A 590 3.81 3.42 12.97
C PHE A 590 4.34 2.16 12.29
N ARG A 591 3.52 1.45 11.50
CA ARG A 591 3.96 0.20 10.88
C ARG A 591 3.40 -0.06 9.49
N TYR A 592 4.17 -0.72 8.64
CA TYR A 592 3.70 -1.15 7.32
C TYR A 592 3.20 -0.01 6.42
N ASN A 593 3.62 1.23 6.68
CA ASN A 593 3.31 2.36 5.83
C ASN A 593 4.33 2.46 4.70
N THR A 594 3.88 2.93 3.53
CA THR A 594 4.75 3.24 2.39
C THR A 594 4.86 4.74 2.21
N PHE A 595 6.08 5.25 2.19
CA PHE A 595 6.44 6.62 1.85
C PHE A 595 7.11 6.61 0.48
N LYS A 596 6.40 7.05 -0.54
CA LYS A 596 6.86 7.06 -1.92
C LYS A 596 7.07 8.51 -2.33
N ASN A 597 8.28 8.83 -2.78
CA ASN A 597 8.59 10.13 -3.37
C ASN A 597 8.18 11.33 -2.49
N SER A 598 8.22 11.17 -1.18
CA SER A 598 7.77 12.20 -0.24
C SER A 598 8.96 12.87 0.44
N MET A 599 9.01 14.20 0.34
CA MET A 599 9.99 15.05 0.99
C MET A 599 9.72 15.13 2.49
N GLY A 600 10.77 14.95 3.30
CA GLY A 600 10.69 15.06 4.75
C GLY A 600 10.91 13.73 5.46
N SER A 601 10.40 13.62 6.68
CA SER A 601 10.60 12.44 7.53
C SER A 601 9.34 12.05 8.31
N LEU A 602 9.27 10.77 8.69
CA LEU A 602 8.54 10.37 9.89
C LEU A 602 9.33 10.90 11.10
N SER A 603 8.83 11.98 11.71
CA SER A 603 9.54 12.72 12.76
C SER A 603 8.96 12.40 14.13
N PHE A 604 9.73 11.66 14.94
CA PHE A 604 9.51 11.60 16.39
C PHE A 604 10.02 12.90 16.98
N ARG A 605 9.22 13.95 16.79
CA ARG A 605 9.58 15.34 17.03
C ARG A 605 9.66 15.66 18.52
N LEU A 606 8.73 15.11 19.30
CA LEU A 606 8.66 15.17 20.78
C LEU A 606 7.97 13.90 21.31
N GLY A 607 8.02 13.70 22.63
CA GLY A 607 7.44 12.55 23.32
C GLY A 607 8.40 11.36 23.43
N TYR A 608 7.90 10.25 23.96
CA TYR A 608 8.68 9.06 24.28
C TYR A 608 7.98 7.76 23.89
N ASN A 609 8.74 6.66 23.85
CA ASN A 609 8.26 5.29 23.63
C ASN A 609 7.46 5.04 22.33
N ASN A 610 7.51 5.95 21.36
CA ASN A 610 6.97 5.69 20.02
C ASN A 610 7.74 4.58 19.30
N SER A 611 7.04 3.80 18.48
CA SER A 611 7.60 2.68 17.71
C SER A 611 7.37 2.85 16.21
N ALA A 612 8.40 2.64 15.39
CA ALA A 612 8.30 2.62 13.93
C ALA A 612 8.90 1.32 13.37
N TYR A 613 8.08 0.45 12.77
CA TYR A 613 8.58 -0.80 12.21
C TYR A 613 7.90 -1.30 10.95
N GLY A 614 8.64 -2.01 10.10
CA GLY A 614 8.09 -2.51 8.84
C GLY A 614 7.62 -1.41 7.89
N ASN A 615 8.06 -0.16 8.06
CA ASN A 615 7.73 0.93 7.13
C ASN A 615 8.71 0.95 5.96
N TYR A 616 8.25 1.42 4.81
CA TYR A 616 8.98 1.39 3.56
C TYR A 616 9.12 2.80 2.99
N PHE A 617 10.36 3.26 2.75
CA PHE A 617 10.66 4.60 2.25
C PHE A 617 11.38 4.52 0.91
N TYR A 618 10.85 5.20 -0.11
CA TYR A 618 11.37 5.17 -1.48
C TYR A 618 11.55 6.59 -2.00
N GLY A 619 12.79 6.95 -2.35
CA GLY A 619 13.12 8.30 -2.79
C GLY A 619 13.28 8.49 -4.31
N THR A 620 13.25 7.40 -5.09
CA THR A 620 13.47 7.44 -6.54
C THR A 620 12.23 8.00 -7.27
N GLY A 621 12.30 9.26 -7.69
CA GLY A 621 11.27 9.91 -8.53
C GLY A 621 10.90 11.34 -8.12
N ALA A 622 11.23 11.79 -6.90
CA ALA A 622 10.80 13.10 -6.40
C ALA A 622 11.79 14.26 -6.62
N SER A 623 13.10 14.00 -6.71
CA SER A 623 14.13 15.04 -6.49
C SER A 623 14.94 15.47 -7.71
N ASP A 624 14.63 15.01 -8.92
CA ASP A 624 15.45 15.35 -10.09
C ASP A 624 15.21 16.79 -10.62
N SER A 625 14.21 17.51 -10.10
CA SER A 625 13.83 18.85 -10.61
C SER A 625 14.22 20.04 -9.71
N VAL A 626 14.61 19.81 -8.44
CA VAL A 626 14.97 20.89 -7.51
C VAL A 626 16.29 20.57 -6.79
N GLU A 627 17.40 21.18 -7.23
CA GLU A 627 18.68 21.15 -6.52
C GLU A 627 18.63 22.05 -5.27
N ASP A 628 17.93 21.63 -4.21
CA ASP A 628 17.93 22.30 -2.90
C ASP A 628 17.97 21.28 -1.75
N ASP A 629 18.84 21.50 -0.75
CA ASP A 629 18.95 20.65 0.43
C ASP A 629 17.67 20.61 1.29
N ASN A 630 16.79 21.60 1.10
CA ASN A 630 15.47 21.63 1.73
C ASN A 630 14.44 20.77 0.99
N TYR A 631 14.75 20.26 -0.20
CA TYR A 631 13.87 19.45 -1.04
C TYR A 631 14.43 18.04 -1.22
N GLN A 632 14.43 17.27 -0.13
CA GLN A 632 15.02 15.93 -0.09
C GLN A 632 14.05 14.91 0.50
N THR A 633 14.03 13.71 -0.07
CA THR A 633 13.33 12.56 0.50
C THR A 633 14.15 12.02 1.67
N GLY A 634 13.47 11.70 2.77
CA GLY A 634 14.09 11.20 3.99
C GLY A 634 13.32 10.05 4.60
N GLY A 635 13.90 9.45 5.65
CA GLY A 635 13.26 8.34 6.35
C GLY A 635 12.76 8.75 7.73
N ILE A 636 13.44 8.27 8.78
CA ILE A 636 13.01 8.45 10.17
C ILE A 636 13.97 9.39 10.92
N ARG A 637 13.42 10.41 11.57
CA ARG A 637 14.16 11.35 12.43
C ARG A 637 13.66 11.28 13.87
N ILE A 638 14.59 11.24 14.83
CA ILE A 638 14.29 10.90 16.22
C ILE A 638 14.86 11.92 17.20
N TYR A 639 13.97 12.46 18.04
CA TYR A 639 14.23 13.12 19.32
C TYR A 639 13.66 12.28 20.47
N GLY A 640 13.81 12.71 21.73
CA GLY A 640 13.11 12.07 22.86
C GLY A 640 13.65 10.69 23.27
N GLU A 641 12.97 10.00 24.18
CA GLU A 641 13.48 8.77 24.78
C GLU A 641 12.67 7.50 24.49
N GLY A 642 13.35 6.35 24.58
CA GLY A 642 12.70 5.03 24.65
C GLY A 642 12.13 4.49 23.33
N HIS A 643 12.37 5.17 22.21
CA HIS A 643 11.82 4.77 20.91
C HIS A 643 12.36 3.43 20.41
N SER A 644 11.54 2.72 19.63
CA SER A 644 11.92 1.46 18.96
C SER A 644 11.74 1.59 17.44
N VAL A 645 12.83 1.44 16.69
CA VAL A 645 12.83 1.58 15.23
C VAL A 645 13.44 0.34 14.58
N TYR A 646 12.61 -0.51 13.98
CA TYR A 646 13.09 -1.81 13.50
C TYR A 646 12.41 -2.36 12.25
N ASP A 647 13.09 -3.25 11.53
CA ASP A 647 12.56 -3.90 10.32
C ASP A 647 12.05 -2.92 9.24
N ASN A 648 12.49 -1.65 9.25
CA ASN A 648 12.13 -0.68 8.20
C ASN A 648 13.04 -0.85 6.98
N TYR A 649 12.51 -0.56 5.80
CA TYR A 649 13.25 -0.57 4.53
C TYR A 649 13.30 0.84 3.94
N MET A 650 14.48 1.28 3.49
CA MET A 650 14.70 2.62 2.96
C MET A 650 15.58 2.55 1.72
N GLU A 651 15.13 3.07 0.59
CA GLU A 651 15.84 2.97 -0.68
C GLU A 651 15.85 4.28 -1.47
N GLY A 652 17.03 4.64 -1.99
CA GLY A 652 17.16 5.76 -2.93
C GLY A 652 16.78 7.12 -2.36
N LEU A 653 16.90 7.32 -1.04
CA LEU A 653 16.56 8.60 -0.41
C LEU A 653 17.64 9.66 -0.68
N SER A 654 17.23 10.89 -0.99
CA SER A 654 18.13 11.96 -1.41
C SER A 654 18.70 12.81 -0.27
N GLY A 655 18.19 12.64 0.95
CA GLY A 655 18.57 13.47 2.09
C GLY A 655 20.00 13.28 2.60
N THR A 656 20.71 14.39 2.86
CA THR A 656 22.14 14.39 3.27
C THR A 656 22.41 15.07 4.62
N SER A 657 21.43 15.79 5.17
CA SER A 657 21.53 16.50 6.46
C SER A 657 20.41 16.09 7.42
N TRP A 658 19.34 16.87 7.58
CA TRP A 658 18.27 16.57 8.55
C TRP A 658 17.28 15.49 8.07
N ARG A 659 17.31 15.16 6.77
CA ARG A 659 16.45 14.18 6.11
C ARG A 659 17.19 12.90 5.73
N LEU A 660 18.21 12.54 6.50
CA LEU A 660 18.92 11.27 6.29
C LEU A 660 17.94 10.09 6.37
N PRO A 661 18.30 8.92 5.80
CA PRO A 661 17.49 7.72 5.91
C PRO A 661 17.09 7.41 7.36
N LEU A 662 18.05 7.41 8.29
CA LEU A 662 17.76 7.24 9.71
C LEU A 662 18.69 8.11 10.56
N LEU A 663 18.11 9.11 11.22
CA LEU A 663 18.82 10.08 12.05
C LEU A 663 18.30 10.09 13.49
N ILE A 664 19.15 9.68 14.42
CA ILE A 664 19.02 9.98 15.85
C ILE A 664 19.78 11.30 16.09
N ASP A 665 19.07 12.42 16.09
CA ASP A 665 19.69 13.76 16.05
C ASP A 665 20.22 14.21 17.41
N ASN A 666 20.96 15.31 17.48
CA ASN A 666 21.36 15.95 18.73
C ASN A 666 20.18 16.69 19.37
N GLY A 667 20.13 16.72 20.70
CA GLY A 667 19.16 17.53 21.46
C GLY A 667 19.68 18.91 21.85
N ASP A 668 18.77 19.83 22.16
CA ASP A 668 19.08 21.14 22.75
C ASP A 668 18.64 21.26 24.21
N THR A 669 17.84 20.31 24.71
CA THR A 669 17.47 20.16 26.12
C THR A 669 17.60 18.70 26.59
N SER A 670 17.81 18.49 27.88
CA SER A 670 17.87 17.16 28.50
C SER A 670 16.53 16.67 29.05
N ASP A 671 15.54 17.56 29.09
CA ASP A 671 14.17 17.37 29.58
C ASP A 671 13.37 18.53 28.96
N SER A 672 12.32 18.21 28.23
CA SER A 672 11.50 19.18 27.48
C SER A 672 10.24 19.62 28.24
N SER A 673 10.23 19.56 29.58
CA SER A 673 9.13 20.03 30.43
C SER A 673 8.63 21.43 30.01
N ASN A 674 7.55 21.43 29.22
CA ASN A 674 6.83 22.58 28.65
C ASN A 674 7.62 23.52 27.73
N GLY A 675 8.17 22.98 26.64
CA GLY A 675 8.67 23.77 25.51
C GLY A 675 8.78 22.98 24.21
N ASP A 676 8.97 23.68 23.08
CA ASP A 676 9.19 23.07 21.76
C ASP A 676 10.68 22.74 21.51
N SER A 677 11.48 22.65 22.58
CA SER A 677 12.89 22.26 22.53
C SER A 677 13.03 20.77 22.16
N HIS A 678 14.13 20.44 21.52
CA HIS A 678 14.45 19.09 21.06
C HIS A 678 15.07 18.30 22.20
N GLU A 679 14.30 17.39 22.78
CA GLU A 679 14.79 16.52 23.84
C GLU A 679 15.90 15.61 23.32
N THR A 680 16.96 15.50 24.12
CA THR A 680 18.15 14.71 23.79
C THR A 680 17.81 13.24 23.68
N PRO A 681 18.11 12.58 22.55
CA PRO A 681 17.78 11.18 22.39
C PRO A 681 18.45 10.25 23.38
N THR A 682 17.65 9.42 24.07
CA THR A 682 18.18 8.39 24.96
C THR A 682 17.38 7.09 24.94
N ASN A 683 18.02 5.97 25.28
CA ASN A 683 17.34 4.66 25.44
C ASN A 683 16.65 4.15 24.17
N ILE A 684 17.17 4.45 22.98
CA ILE A 684 16.55 4.08 21.70
C ILE A 684 17.12 2.75 21.20
N ASN A 685 16.24 1.91 20.66
CA ASN A 685 16.60 0.68 19.97
C ASN A 685 16.41 0.82 18.46
N VAL A 686 17.46 0.57 17.69
CA VAL A 686 17.47 0.58 16.21
C VAL A 686 17.93 -0.78 15.71
N ALA A 687 17.01 -1.60 15.21
CA ALA A 687 17.29 -2.99 14.91
C ALA A 687 16.84 -3.45 13.52
N ASN A 688 17.65 -4.25 12.83
CA ASN A 688 17.24 -4.96 11.60
C ASN A 688 16.69 -4.08 10.47
N ASN A 689 16.98 -2.78 10.46
CA ASN A 689 16.59 -1.91 9.37
C ASN A 689 17.50 -2.18 8.16
N THR A 690 16.94 -2.04 6.96
CA THR A 690 17.66 -2.19 5.69
C THR A 690 17.64 -0.86 4.94
N ILE A 691 18.83 -0.34 4.62
CA ILE A 691 18.99 0.90 3.86
C ILE A 691 19.81 0.61 2.61
N VAL A 692 19.31 1.04 1.45
CA VAL A 692 19.87 0.74 0.14
C VAL A 692 20.05 2.02 -0.66
N ASP A 693 21.26 2.26 -1.15
CA ASP A 693 21.61 3.25 -2.17
C ASP A 693 21.01 4.64 -1.95
N SER A 694 21.02 5.11 -0.70
CA SER A 694 20.59 6.46 -0.34
C SER A 694 21.77 7.44 -0.32
N THR A 695 21.56 8.67 -0.79
CA THR A 695 22.63 9.66 -1.01
C THR A 695 23.32 10.08 0.27
N GLY A 696 22.58 10.24 1.36
CA GLY A 696 23.14 10.55 2.68
C GLY A 696 23.87 9.40 3.36
N GLY A 697 23.84 8.19 2.80
CA GLY A 697 24.37 6.98 3.41
C GLY A 697 23.31 6.21 4.20
N GLY A 698 23.50 6.02 5.51
CA GLY A 698 22.65 5.15 6.31
C GLY A 698 22.24 5.71 7.68
N ILE A 699 22.70 5.07 8.75
CA ILE A 699 22.26 5.31 10.13
C ILE A 699 23.22 6.27 10.83
N TYR A 700 22.70 7.32 11.46
CA TYR A 700 23.48 8.31 12.19
C TYR A 700 23.03 8.43 13.64
N ILE A 701 23.99 8.32 14.58
CA ILE A 701 23.83 8.73 15.97
C ILE A 701 24.55 10.06 16.18
N GLY A 702 23.76 11.12 16.29
CA GLY A 702 24.24 12.49 16.33
C GLY A 702 24.91 12.93 15.03
N ARG A 703 25.22 14.21 14.97
CA ARG A 703 25.79 14.91 13.82
C ARG A 703 26.77 15.98 14.30
N GLU A 704 28.00 15.97 13.78
CA GLU A 704 29.01 16.99 14.13
C GLU A 704 28.56 18.41 13.72
N ASP A 705 27.87 18.51 12.58
CA ASP A 705 27.34 19.75 12.00
C ASP A 705 26.03 20.22 12.65
N SER A 706 25.45 19.46 13.58
CA SER A 706 24.19 19.85 14.24
C SER A 706 24.35 21.15 15.01
N SER A 707 23.31 22.00 14.94
CA SER A 707 23.24 23.20 15.77
C SER A 707 22.94 22.86 17.24
N TYR A 708 22.32 21.71 17.48
CA TYR A 708 22.03 21.14 18.78
C TYR A 708 23.26 20.44 19.35
N LYS A 709 23.53 20.62 20.65
CA LYS A 709 24.84 20.30 21.25
C LYS A 709 24.81 19.20 22.30
N ASN A 710 23.64 18.69 22.66
CA ASN A 710 23.54 17.52 23.52
C ASN A 710 23.61 16.27 22.65
N SER A 711 24.58 15.40 22.92
CA SER A 711 24.77 14.16 22.18
C SER A 711 23.79 13.08 22.64
N PRO A 712 23.25 12.27 21.70
CA PRO A 712 22.52 11.05 22.02
C PRO A 712 23.33 10.07 22.89
N SER A 713 22.66 9.35 23.78
CA SER A 713 23.29 8.35 24.65
C SER A 713 22.39 7.13 24.90
N ASN A 714 22.98 6.01 25.29
CA ASN A 714 22.30 4.73 25.48
C ASN A 714 21.47 4.28 24.26
N ILE A 715 22.03 4.45 23.06
CA ILE A 715 21.43 4.03 21.81
C ILE A 715 21.95 2.63 21.45
N THR A 716 21.06 1.70 21.14
CA THR A 716 21.42 0.34 20.70
C THR A 716 21.15 0.20 19.22
N VAL A 717 22.19 -0.10 18.43
CA VAL A 717 22.09 -0.29 16.98
C VAL A 717 22.52 -1.71 16.63
N THR A 718 21.57 -2.57 16.24
CA THR A 718 21.82 -4.02 16.10
C THR A 718 21.26 -4.61 14.81
N GLY A 719 22.05 -5.45 14.12
CA GLY A 719 21.54 -6.26 13.01
C GLY A 719 21.11 -5.48 11.76
N ASN A 720 21.43 -4.19 11.67
CA ASN A 720 21.03 -3.37 10.52
C ASN A 720 21.91 -3.67 9.30
N VAL A 721 21.35 -3.56 8.10
CA VAL A 721 22.04 -3.74 6.83
C VAL A 721 22.04 -2.41 6.08
N VAL A 722 23.21 -1.89 5.75
CA VAL A 722 23.35 -0.67 4.95
C VAL A 722 24.21 -0.94 3.72
N ILE A 723 23.62 -0.71 2.55
CA ILE A 723 24.24 -0.84 1.24
C ILE A 723 24.28 0.54 0.60
N GLY A 724 25.43 1.02 0.15
CA GLY A 724 25.49 2.33 -0.51
C GLY A 724 26.76 2.62 -1.28
N SER A 725 26.66 3.53 -2.25
CA SER A 725 27.78 4.02 -3.07
C SER A 725 28.34 5.38 -2.65
N GLU A 726 27.64 6.09 -1.75
CA GLU A 726 28.02 7.40 -1.24
C GLU A 726 27.55 7.60 0.23
N GLY A 727 27.94 8.73 0.84
CA GLY A 727 27.64 9.03 2.23
C GLY A 727 28.37 8.15 3.26
N THR A 728 28.03 8.33 4.54
CA THR A 728 28.47 7.44 5.62
C THR A 728 27.38 6.41 5.89
N LEU A 729 27.74 5.13 5.85
CA LEU A 729 26.79 4.04 6.08
C LEU A 729 26.39 3.93 7.56
N PHE A 730 27.35 4.09 8.47
CA PHE A 730 27.13 4.10 9.92
C PHE A 730 27.89 5.25 10.61
N GLY A 731 27.21 6.35 10.92
CA GLY A 731 27.78 7.52 11.59
C GLY A 731 27.57 7.49 13.11
N ASN A 732 28.63 7.69 13.88
CA ASN A 732 28.58 7.79 15.35
C ASN A 732 29.29 9.06 15.85
N ASP A 733 28.73 10.22 15.51
CA ASP A 733 29.28 11.52 15.90
C ASP A 733 29.01 11.86 17.38
N ALA A 734 28.03 11.19 18.00
CA ALA A 734 27.76 11.32 19.43
C ALA A 734 28.94 10.88 20.31
N ASP A 735 29.69 9.85 19.86
CA ASP A 735 30.88 9.26 20.52
C ASP A 735 30.69 8.97 22.03
N ASP A 736 29.47 8.61 22.42
CA ASP A 736 29.15 8.22 23.80
C ASP A 736 29.36 6.72 24.02
N SER A 737 30.11 6.36 25.07
CA SER A 737 30.44 4.98 25.42
C SER A 737 29.25 4.09 25.81
N SER A 738 28.08 4.69 26.07
CA SER A 738 26.83 3.96 26.34
C SER A 738 26.10 3.55 25.05
N ASN A 739 26.46 4.12 23.90
CA ASN A 739 25.94 3.68 22.61
C ASN A 739 26.57 2.35 22.23
N THR A 740 25.76 1.38 21.83
CA THR A 740 26.21 0.02 21.54
C THR A 740 25.84 -0.39 20.12
N TRP A 741 26.76 -1.11 19.49
CA TRP A 741 26.66 -1.54 18.10
C TRP A 741 26.95 -3.03 18.04
N SER A 742 26.10 -3.83 17.38
CA SER A 742 26.37 -5.26 17.24
C SER A 742 25.72 -5.89 16.01
N GLY A 743 26.46 -6.75 15.30
CA GLY A 743 25.91 -7.51 14.18
C GLY A 743 25.43 -6.67 12.99
N ASN A 744 25.80 -5.39 12.91
CA ASN A 744 25.47 -4.54 11.77
C ASN A 744 26.34 -4.91 10.57
N THR A 745 25.80 -4.74 9.37
CA THR A 745 26.44 -5.12 8.12
C THR A 745 26.50 -3.93 7.18
N ALA A 746 27.69 -3.62 6.66
CA ALA A 746 27.91 -2.58 5.66
C ALA A 746 28.38 -3.21 4.35
N TYR A 747 27.81 -2.78 3.23
CA TYR A 747 28.43 -2.95 1.93
C TYR A 747 28.60 -1.57 1.28
N ASN A 748 29.84 -1.10 1.22
CA ASN A 748 30.17 0.16 0.57
C ASN A 748 30.72 -0.07 -0.85
N SER A 749 30.31 0.79 -1.76
CA SER A 749 30.92 0.94 -3.07
C SER A 749 31.21 2.43 -3.35
N GLY A 750 31.72 2.77 -4.53
CA GLY A 750 31.91 4.17 -4.92
C GLY A 750 32.75 4.98 -3.94
N SER A 751 32.18 6.09 -3.44
CA SER A 751 32.76 6.99 -2.44
C SER A 751 32.23 6.79 -1.02
N ALA A 752 31.35 5.81 -0.78
CA ALA A 752 30.80 5.57 0.55
C ALA A 752 31.89 5.23 1.58
N THR A 753 31.75 5.84 2.76
CA THR A 753 32.53 5.47 3.94
C THR A 753 31.71 4.57 4.84
N VAL A 754 32.30 3.45 5.26
CA VAL A 754 31.62 2.48 6.13
C VAL A 754 31.20 3.11 7.45
N ASN A 755 32.09 3.90 8.07
CA ASN A 755 31.81 4.55 9.33
C ASN A 755 32.46 5.93 9.47
N SER A 756 31.86 6.79 10.30
CA SER A 756 32.40 8.09 10.73
C SER A 756 32.18 8.30 12.24
N GLY A 757 32.89 9.27 12.82
CA GLY A 757 32.83 9.58 14.25
C GLY A 757 33.74 8.66 15.08
N GLY A 758 33.30 8.30 16.29
CA GLY A 758 34.01 7.33 17.14
C GLY A 758 34.34 6.05 16.35
N ILE A 759 35.57 5.53 16.48
CA ILE A 759 36.00 4.35 15.71
C ILE A 759 35.19 3.13 16.15
N LEU A 760 34.21 2.74 15.33
CA LEU A 760 33.54 1.43 15.41
C LEU A 760 34.53 0.34 15.04
N ASP A 761 34.64 -0.70 15.85
CA ASP A 761 35.52 -1.84 15.58
C ASP A 761 34.82 -2.95 14.78
N THR A 762 35.61 -3.90 14.25
CA THR A 762 35.10 -4.99 13.39
C THR A 762 34.18 -5.98 14.11
N SER A 763 34.08 -5.93 15.45
CA SER A 763 33.14 -6.75 16.22
C SER A 763 31.76 -6.09 16.36
N GLU A 764 31.69 -4.78 16.12
CA GLU A 764 30.48 -3.96 16.14
C GLU A 764 29.83 -3.86 14.74
N LEU A 765 30.66 -3.91 13.70
CA LEU A 765 30.28 -3.73 12.29
C LEU A 765 31.04 -4.68 11.37
N VAL A 766 30.32 -5.37 10.47
CA VAL A 766 30.86 -6.26 9.46
C VAL A 766 30.83 -5.59 8.09
N GLU A 767 32.00 -5.25 7.55
CA GLU A 767 32.15 -4.78 6.17
C GLU A 767 32.18 -5.97 5.20
N LEU A 768 31.25 -6.01 4.26
CA LEU A 768 31.13 -7.05 3.23
C LEU A 768 32.02 -6.75 2.03
N THR A 769 32.49 -7.81 1.38
CA THR A 769 33.32 -7.71 0.16
C THR A 769 32.52 -7.78 -1.15
N SER A 770 31.22 -8.05 -1.06
CA SER A 770 30.27 -8.13 -2.17
C SER A 770 28.89 -7.73 -1.68
N SER A 771 28.09 -7.14 -2.58
CA SER A 771 26.72 -6.74 -2.26
C SER A 771 25.91 -7.95 -1.77
N PRO A 772 25.25 -7.88 -0.62
CA PRO A 772 24.35 -8.93 -0.18
C PRO A 772 23.06 -8.90 -1.01
N SER A 773 22.38 -10.04 -1.10
CA SER A 773 20.98 -10.05 -1.55
C SER A 773 20.12 -9.49 -0.42
N VAL A 774 19.32 -8.47 -0.73
CA VAL A 774 18.30 -7.93 0.17
C VAL A 774 16.93 -8.17 -0.45
N SER A 775 15.97 -8.58 0.37
CA SER A 775 14.58 -8.69 -0.07
C SER A 775 13.97 -7.31 -0.05
N LYS A 776 13.62 -6.77 -1.23
CA LYS A 776 12.87 -5.54 -1.34
C LYS A 776 11.40 -5.84 -0.99
N PRO A 777 10.79 -5.14 -0.03
CA PRO A 777 9.38 -5.33 0.29
C PRO A 777 8.48 -4.76 -0.81
N THR A 778 7.30 -5.35 -0.97
CA THR A 778 6.27 -4.84 -1.89
C THR A 778 5.77 -3.49 -1.39
N MET A 779 5.79 -2.48 -2.26
CA MET A 779 5.20 -1.18 -1.98
C MET A 779 3.69 -1.29 -1.94
N LEU A 780 3.04 -0.54 -1.04
CA LEU A 780 1.63 -0.24 -1.21
C LEU A 780 1.45 0.59 -2.48
N THR A 781 0.39 0.29 -3.19
CA THR A 781 -0.07 0.96 -4.41
C THR A 781 -1.45 1.56 -4.17
N GLU A 782 -1.93 2.37 -5.11
CA GLU A 782 -3.28 2.95 -5.05
C GLU A 782 -4.39 1.89 -4.96
N SER A 783 -4.17 0.65 -5.40
CA SER A 783 -5.15 -0.43 -5.24
C SER A 783 -5.19 -1.04 -3.83
N ASP A 784 -4.15 -0.80 -3.02
CA ASP A 784 -4.06 -1.34 -1.66
C ASP A 784 -4.62 -0.35 -0.61
N VAL A 785 -4.82 0.91 -1.00
CA VAL A 785 -5.23 2.01 -0.11
C VAL A 785 -6.33 2.88 -0.74
N GLY A 786 -6.83 3.84 0.03
CA GLY A 786 -7.83 4.78 -0.45
C GLY A 786 -9.21 4.13 -0.62
N ILE A 787 -10.08 4.83 -1.31
CA ILE A 787 -11.51 4.48 -1.37
C ILE A 787 -11.81 3.24 -2.21
N ASN A 788 -10.88 2.87 -3.09
CA ASN A 788 -10.97 1.75 -4.04
C ASN A 788 -10.27 0.48 -3.55
N ALA A 789 -9.62 0.50 -2.39
CA ALA A 789 -9.00 -0.67 -1.81
C ALA A 789 -10.04 -1.75 -1.47
N ASN A 790 -9.70 -2.99 -1.85
CA ASN A 790 -10.55 -4.18 -1.72
C ASN A 790 -10.66 -4.69 -0.29
#